data_AF-A0A517W8Y4-F1
#
_entry.id   AF-A0A517W8Y4-F1
#
_cell.length_a   1.000
_cell.length_b   1.000
_cell.length_c   1.000
_cell.angle_alpha   90.00
_cell.angle_beta   90.00
_cell.angle_gamma   90.00
#
_symmetry.space_group_name_H-M   'P 1'
#
loop_
_entity.id
_entity.type
_entity.pdbx_description
1 polymer ?
#
loop_
_entity_poly.entity_id
_entity_poly.type
_entity_poly.pdbx_seq_one_letter_code
_entity_poly.pdbx_strand_id
1 'polypeptide(L)'
;MLTAAVRDLHAAYPGQYSTDVRTSADDLWLNNPHITPLNEHDADVSVIDMHYPLIHQSNQRPYHFLHGYVQYLEQQLGLSIPVTQFKGDIHLSAEEKQSELPWKEIKSPYWIVMAGGKFDFTAKWWNPEFYQQVVDHFAGRLQFVQCGQADHWHPPLKNVVNLIGKTDIRQFLILIYHADGILCPVTFAMHAAAAVETRPGKPRNRACVVVAGGREPSQWEAYPHHRFLSTNGALTCCTNGGCWKSRCQKVGDGDDKDRRNLCEQPVAVNETLSIPRCMHLIQPREVIHNIELYYEGGALSYQQTVPPSHTRRNGKPAINTNASQRKLQEVLIEFRHGLGDAVQFTSVLKHLQQFYPHWNVDVSALVGKHTCYQGLCRQIFRLRDEEVGASHYDKRFALDWDECRHDHESWPSTKVARCLLEIFRLTPRPELCTYTIELGEQSQAAAANYLSEITCTTANAEGRFPAVLIHYEGNTSGSKKNLSHALIQQVCEDIIDVGYVPVILDWDQRSPLIDGQRIFNPDARHPLWQGKGTGDAETLAALIEASSLMIGVDSGPLHVAGATTTPTIGVWTHHHPVHFFDLADHVRHLVPRNHAQNAAGPRCLDYFEQNYHHRAYDQLDLELRSMVLSQLSDSEDIHTPVNLANRDFLKQLTSTAYNKTYYDEHKQAGLDYLGFGDWQFNYGRWLVDTLDWTDKKVLDVGCACGSIVRGLGTAGAVVQGVDVNEFMIQQGRQQWPDMTPLLHICDAVNLHLFGDQSWDTIHSAQVAEHWKPELVPFILKELHRVTTNNGLFLCFLDTEELMTRQGRNAVDEDPTHICIRPLEWWHMQLKAAGWEVCTGEYAVQLEQAENSYLQEYDWDWFLARKVTL
;
A
#
# COMPACT_ATOMS: atom_id res chain seq x y z
N MET A 1 36.68 3.39 5.13
CA MET A 1 35.96 3.39 6.41
C MET A 1 36.84 3.94 7.53
N LEU A 2 38.07 3.45 7.69
CA LEU A 2 39.04 4.01 8.66
C LEU A 2 39.22 5.54 8.59
N THR A 3 39.18 6.13 7.39
CA THR A 3 39.23 7.60 7.23
C THR A 3 38.13 8.36 7.97
N ALA A 4 36.92 7.78 8.09
CA ALA A 4 35.85 8.37 8.89
C ALA A 4 36.17 8.35 10.39
N ALA A 5 36.81 7.29 10.88
CA ALA A 5 37.19 7.18 12.29
C ALA A 5 38.24 8.24 12.66
N VAL A 6 39.20 8.50 11.78
CA VAL A 6 40.19 9.57 11.98
C VAL A 6 39.52 10.95 11.96
N ARG A 7 38.67 11.24 10.96
CA ARG A 7 37.90 12.49 10.91
C ARG A 7 37.11 12.71 12.20
N ASP A 8 36.38 11.70 12.64
CA ASP A 8 35.47 11.80 13.78
C ASP A 8 36.24 11.89 15.13
N LEU A 9 37.42 11.26 15.24
CA LEU A 9 38.34 11.48 16.37
C LEU A 9 38.74 12.96 16.46
N HIS A 10 39.19 13.54 15.34
CA HIS A 10 39.63 14.94 15.29
C HIS A 10 38.47 15.93 15.47
N ALA A 11 37.26 15.57 15.07
CA ALA A 11 36.06 16.36 15.31
C ALA A 11 35.64 16.34 16.79
N ALA A 12 35.72 15.18 17.45
CA ALA A 12 35.37 15.01 18.86
C ALA A 12 36.42 15.62 19.80
N TYR A 13 37.69 15.59 19.40
CA TYR A 13 38.82 16.06 20.21
C TYR A 13 39.74 17.04 19.43
N PRO A 14 39.26 18.24 19.08
CA PRO A 14 40.01 19.18 18.25
C PRO A 14 41.36 19.56 18.87
N GLY A 15 42.45 19.34 18.13
CA GLY A 15 43.81 19.72 18.53
C GLY A 15 44.45 18.86 19.63
N GLN A 16 43.78 17.79 20.09
CA GLN A 16 44.32 16.91 21.15
C GLN A 16 45.15 15.74 20.61
N TYR A 17 44.95 15.35 19.36
CA TYR A 17 45.65 14.23 18.73
C TYR A 17 46.40 14.68 17.47
N SER A 18 47.60 14.16 17.29
CA SER A 18 48.28 14.10 15.99
C SER A 18 48.16 12.67 15.50
N THR A 19 47.72 12.45 14.27
CA THR A 19 47.42 11.11 13.76
C THR A 19 48.17 10.86 12.48
N ASP A 20 48.78 9.68 12.40
CA ASP A 20 49.37 9.15 11.18
C ASP A 20 48.79 7.77 10.88
N VAL A 21 48.80 7.36 9.61
CA VAL A 21 48.21 6.10 9.17
C VAL A 21 49.13 5.40 8.16
N ARG A 22 49.20 4.06 8.25
CA ARG A 22 49.92 3.18 7.31
C ARG A 22 48.97 2.09 6.83
N THR A 23 48.73 2.01 5.52
CA THR A 23 47.76 1.06 4.94
C THR A 23 48.24 0.51 3.60
N SER A 24 47.63 -0.57 3.11
CA SER A 24 47.88 -1.02 1.73
C SER A 24 47.29 -0.10 0.65
N ALA A 25 46.60 0.97 1.05
CA ALA A 25 45.95 1.94 0.19
C ALA A 25 46.30 3.37 0.62
N ASP A 26 47.60 3.63 0.82
CA ASP A 26 48.12 4.91 1.34
C ASP A 26 47.65 6.12 0.54
N ASP A 27 47.51 5.96 -0.77
CA ASP A 27 46.97 6.98 -1.65
C ASP A 27 45.66 7.56 -1.14
N LEU A 28 44.78 6.79 -0.47
CA LEU A 28 43.51 7.30 0.07
C LEU A 28 43.67 8.52 1.00
N TRP A 29 44.81 8.63 1.68
CA TRP A 29 45.11 9.62 2.71
C TRP A 29 45.75 10.90 2.19
N LEU A 30 46.15 10.96 0.91
CA LEU A 30 46.72 12.19 0.34
C LEU A 30 45.75 13.37 0.50
N ASN A 31 46.28 14.55 0.86
CA ASN A 31 45.52 15.77 1.14
C ASN A 31 44.56 15.68 2.34
N ASN A 32 44.57 14.61 3.14
CA ASN A 32 43.71 14.55 4.32
C ASN A 32 44.25 15.49 5.42
N PRO A 33 43.46 16.47 5.89
CA PRO A 33 43.92 17.49 6.85
C PRO A 33 44.16 16.94 8.26
N HIS A 34 43.74 15.70 8.52
CA HIS A 34 43.90 15.04 9.83
C HIS A 34 45.15 14.18 9.93
N ILE A 35 45.93 14.08 8.85
CA ILE A 35 47.14 13.27 8.79
C ILE A 35 48.38 14.13 8.94
N THR A 36 49.19 13.80 9.94
CA THR A 36 50.51 14.35 10.19
C THR A 36 51.50 13.19 10.18
N PRO A 37 52.56 13.22 9.36
CA PRO A 37 53.59 12.19 9.42
C PRO A 37 54.24 12.11 10.81
N LEU A 38 54.26 10.92 11.40
CA LEU A 38 54.84 10.63 12.71
C LEU A 38 55.88 9.52 12.59
N ASN A 39 56.89 9.56 13.47
CA ASN A 39 57.85 8.49 13.65
C ASN A 39 57.38 7.58 14.81
N GLU A 40 57.24 6.29 14.54
CA GLU A 40 56.75 5.30 15.52
C GLU A 40 57.67 5.11 16.74
N HIS A 41 58.91 5.62 16.67
CA HIS A 41 59.88 5.55 17.76
C HIS A 41 59.90 6.78 18.67
N ASP A 42 59.12 7.82 18.35
CA ASP A 42 59.04 9.01 19.20
C ASP A 42 58.29 8.70 20.51
N ALA A 43 58.76 9.24 21.63
CA ALA A 43 58.27 8.87 22.97
C ALA A 43 56.78 9.16 23.21
N ASP A 44 56.22 10.13 22.48
CA ASP A 44 54.82 10.55 22.60
C ASP A 44 53.91 9.89 21.53
N VAL A 45 54.42 8.92 20.77
CA VAL A 45 53.66 8.21 19.71
C VAL A 45 53.25 6.82 20.20
N SER A 46 51.98 6.48 19.98
CA SER A 46 51.45 5.13 20.20
C SER A 46 50.96 4.53 18.89
N VAL A 47 51.29 3.25 18.67
CA VAL A 47 50.90 2.52 17.46
C VAL A 47 49.71 1.63 17.79
N ILE A 48 48.63 1.77 17.01
CA ILE A 48 47.41 0.97 17.13
C ILE A 48 47.20 0.18 15.84
N ASP A 49 47.24 -1.15 15.93
CA ASP A 49 46.81 -2.00 14.81
C ASP A 49 45.28 -2.01 14.75
N MET A 50 44.73 -1.45 13.68
CA MET A 50 43.31 -1.15 13.57
C MET A 50 42.50 -2.35 13.11
N HIS A 51 41.47 -2.69 13.87
CA HIS A 51 40.52 -3.77 13.57
C HIS A 51 39.07 -3.26 13.60
N TYR A 52 38.14 -4.15 13.24
CA TYR A 52 36.70 -3.86 13.25
C TYR A 52 35.87 -5.09 13.69
N PRO A 53 36.10 -5.64 14.90
CA PRO A 53 35.45 -6.87 15.37
C PRO A 53 33.92 -6.82 15.39
N LEU A 54 33.34 -5.61 15.34
CA LEU A 54 31.90 -5.37 15.19
C LEU A 54 31.29 -6.11 13.98
N ILE A 55 32.06 -6.42 12.94
CA ILE A 55 31.58 -7.23 11.80
C ILE A 55 30.98 -8.58 12.23
N HIS A 56 31.51 -9.19 13.30
CA HIS A 56 31.01 -10.46 13.84
C HIS A 56 29.65 -10.33 14.55
N GLN A 57 29.18 -9.11 14.75
CA GLN A 57 27.88 -8.77 15.35
C GLN A 57 26.95 -8.08 14.33
N SER A 58 27.32 -8.05 13.04
CA SER A 58 26.61 -7.31 11.98
C SER A 58 25.18 -7.81 11.73
N ASN A 59 24.90 -9.09 12.00
CA ASN A 59 23.53 -9.63 11.91
C ASN A 59 22.68 -9.26 13.14
N GLN A 60 23.30 -8.94 14.29
CA GLN A 60 22.62 -8.77 15.57
C GLN A 60 22.43 -7.32 15.98
N ARG A 61 23.30 -6.41 15.52
CA ARG A 61 23.32 -5.02 15.99
C ARG A 61 23.07 -4.04 14.85
N PRO A 62 22.36 -2.93 15.11
CA PRO A 62 21.97 -1.95 14.09
C PRO A 62 23.10 -0.95 13.78
N TYR A 63 24.33 -1.45 13.55
CA TYR A 63 25.47 -0.59 13.21
C TYR A 63 25.88 -0.77 11.75
N HIS A 64 26.18 0.36 11.12
CA HIS A 64 26.85 0.42 9.83
C HIS A 64 28.37 0.20 9.96
N PHE A 65 29.03 -0.29 8.90
CA PHE A 65 30.46 -0.60 8.85
C PHE A 65 31.37 0.58 9.29
N LEU A 66 30.94 1.82 9.07
CA LEU A 66 31.62 3.02 9.58
C LEU A 66 31.90 2.97 11.09
N HIS A 67 30.98 2.40 11.87
CA HIS A 67 31.12 2.28 13.32
C HIS A 67 32.18 1.25 13.72
N GLY A 68 32.53 0.30 12.85
CA GLY A 68 33.43 -0.80 13.20
C GLY A 68 34.81 -0.32 13.64
N TYR A 69 35.43 0.56 12.85
CA TYR A 69 36.73 1.15 13.20
C TYR A 69 36.62 2.20 14.31
N VAL A 70 35.52 2.95 14.36
CA VAL A 70 35.29 3.96 15.40
C VAL A 70 35.19 3.32 16.78
N GLN A 71 34.32 2.31 16.94
CA GLN A 71 34.16 1.60 18.22
C GLN A 71 35.44 0.90 18.67
N TYR A 72 36.20 0.35 17.72
CA TYR A 72 37.50 -0.23 18.05
C TYR A 72 38.46 0.85 18.54
N LEU A 73 38.52 2.00 17.88
CA LEU A 73 39.36 3.12 18.29
C LEU A 73 38.96 3.68 19.66
N GLU A 74 37.66 3.83 19.93
CA GLU A 74 37.12 4.20 21.25
C GLU A 74 37.62 3.26 22.35
N GLN A 75 37.61 1.94 22.09
CA GLN A 75 38.10 0.94 23.05
C GLN A 75 39.60 1.04 23.29
N GLN A 76 40.40 1.26 22.24
CA GLN A 76 41.86 1.37 22.37
C GLN A 76 42.26 2.65 23.11
N LEU A 77 41.54 3.75 22.91
CA LEU A 77 41.87 5.05 23.49
C LEU A 77 41.12 5.35 24.81
N GLY A 78 40.07 4.59 25.15
CA GLY A 78 39.21 4.88 26.29
C GLY A 78 38.39 6.16 26.13
N LEU A 79 37.96 6.46 24.90
CA LEU A 79 37.28 7.72 24.52
C LEU A 79 35.88 7.46 23.95
N SER A 80 35.11 8.53 23.78
CA SER A 80 33.84 8.53 23.05
C SER A 80 33.99 9.34 21.77
N ILE A 81 33.77 8.70 20.63
CA ILE A 81 33.98 9.24 19.28
C ILE A 81 32.66 9.09 18.52
N PRO A 82 31.79 10.11 18.52
CA PRO A 82 30.54 10.07 17.76
C PRO A 82 30.78 10.00 16.26
N VAL A 83 30.08 9.11 15.55
CA VAL A 83 30.08 9.12 14.08
C VAL A 83 29.30 10.35 13.58
N THR A 84 30.00 11.35 13.06
CA THR A 84 29.38 12.66 12.72
C THR A 84 28.86 12.74 11.29
N GLN A 85 29.41 11.93 10.38
CA GLN A 85 28.96 11.84 9.00
C GLN A 85 28.90 10.38 8.53
N PHE A 86 27.80 10.05 7.84
CA PHE A 86 27.54 8.69 7.35
C PHE A 86 28.27 8.37 6.03
N LYS A 87 29.57 8.64 5.98
CA LYS A 87 30.45 8.35 4.83
C LYS A 87 31.93 8.32 5.23
N GLY A 88 32.76 7.73 4.37
CA GLY A 88 34.22 7.87 4.45
C GLY A 88 34.67 9.33 4.23
N ASP A 89 35.91 9.61 4.60
CA ASP A 89 36.54 10.94 4.45
C ASP A 89 37.67 10.87 3.42
N ILE A 90 37.50 11.49 2.25
CA ILE A 90 38.45 11.47 1.12
C ILE A 90 38.61 12.89 0.61
N HIS A 91 39.86 13.30 0.37
CA HIS A 91 40.21 14.66 -0.02
C HIS A 91 40.96 14.66 -1.36
N LEU A 92 40.40 15.34 -2.35
CA LEU A 92 41.08 15.63 -3.62
C LEU A 92 41.60 17.08 -3.58
N SER A 93 42.81 17.30 -4.05
CA SER A 93 43.37 18.64 -4.23
C SER A 93 42.61 19.44 -5.28
N ALA A 94 42.80 20.76 -5.29
CA ALA A 94 42.21 21.62 -6.31
C ALA A 94 42.70 21.26 -7.73
N GLU A 95 43.95 20.85 -7.87
CA GLU A 95 44.54 20.40 -9.14
C GLU A 95 43.88 19.11 -9.63
N GLU A 96 43.74 18.10 -8.76
CA GLU A 96 43.05 16.84 -9.10
C GLU A 96 41.60 17.06 -9.52
N LYS A 97 40.88 17.99 -8.87
CA LYS A 97 39.49 18.33 -9.23
C LYS A 97 39.36 19.05 -10.58
N GLN A 98 40.39 19.81 -10.97
CA GLN A 98 40.45 20.57 -12.23
C GLN A 98 41.06 19.77 -13.38
N SER A 99 41.72 18.66 -13.08
CA SER A 99 42.40 17.81 -14.06
C SER A 99 41.40 17.24 -15.07
N GLU A 100 41.74 17.31 -16.36
CA GLU A 100 41.01 16.56 -17.38
C GLU A 100 41.29 15.06 -17.21
N LEU A 101 40.28 14.23 -17.50
CA LEU A 101 40.49 12.78 -17.50
C LEU A 101 41.54 12.42 -18.57
N PRO A 102 42.53 11.57 -18.26
CA PRO A 102 43.53 11.17 -19.24
C PRO A 102 42.92 10.34 -20.41
N TRP A 103 41.74 9.73 -20.21
CA TRP A 103 41.04 8.93 -21.21
C TRP A 103 40.04 9.76 -22.01
N LYS A 104 40.46 10.18 -23.21
CA LYS A 104 39.66 11.01 -24.12
C LYS A 104 38.38 10.33 -24.62
N GLU A 105 38.26 9.00 -24.51
CA GLU A 105 37.04 8.28 -24.90
C GLU A 105 35.88 8.50 -23.92
N ILE A 106 36.17 8.95 -22.70
CA ILE A 106 35.16 9.17 -21.66
C ILE A 106 34.50 10.54 -21.86
N LYS A 107 33.18 10.52 -21.99
CA LYS A 107 32.34 11.70 -22.18
C LYS A 107 31.31 11.76 -21.07
N SER A 108 31.31 12.85 -20.30
CA SER A 108 30.22 13.10 -19.34
C SER A 108 28.90 13.35 -20.09
N PRO A 109 27.75 12.87 -19.57
CA PRO A 109 27.60 12.06 -18.36
C PRO A 109 27.99 10.61 -18.61
N TYR A 110 28.67 10.00 -17.63
CA TYR A 110 29.00 8.57 -17.67
C TYR A 110 28.80 7.92 -16.30
N TRP A 111 28.58 6.62 -16.33
CA TRP A 111 28.51 5.75 -15.16
C TRP A 111 29.72 4.82 -15.11
N ILE A 112 30.21 4.53 -13.91
CA ILE A 112 31.22 3.49 -13.71
C ILE A 112 30.50 2.15 -13.47
N VAL A 113 30.98 1.07 -14.07
CA VAL A 113 30.48 -0.28 -13.80
C VAL A 113 31.60 -1.21 -13.32
N MET A 114 31.35 -1.87 -12.18
CA MET A 114 32.25 -2.88 -11.61
C MET A 114 31.67 -4.27 -11.86
N ALA A 115 31.82 -4.78 -13.07
CA ALA A 115 31.36 -6.13 -13.43
C ALA A 115 32.44 -7.16 -13.09
N GLY A 116 32.38 -7.74 -11.89
CA GLY A 116 33.32 -8.76 -11.42
C GLY A 116 33.96 -8.45 -10.06
N GLY A 117 35.04 -9.15 -9.71
CA GLY A 117 35.75 -8.95 -8.45
C GLY A 117 36.84 -9.98 -8.19
N LYS A 118 37.31 -10.02 -6.94
CA LYS A 118 38.39 -10.92 -6.51
C LYS A 118 38.00 -12.39 -6.59
N PHE A 119 38.98 -13.25 -6.88
CA PHE A 119 38.79 -14.71 -6.89
C PHE A 119 38.53 -15.29 -5.49
N ASP A 120 38.98 -14.64 -4.42
CA ASP A 120 38.78 -15.14 -3.06
C ASP A 120 37.37 -14.88 -2.50
N PHE A 121 36.58 -14.01 -3.14
CA PHE A 121 35.20 -13.67 -2.78
C PHE A 121 34.21 -13.76 -3.96
N THR A 122 34.17 -14.91 -4.66
CA THR A 122 33.28 -15.09 -5.82
C THR A 122 31.78 -15.02 -5.50
N ALA A 123 31.40 -15.11 -4.22
CA ALA A 123 30.01 -14.94 -3.79
C ALA A 123 29.48 -13.50 -3.90
N LYS A 124 30.30 -12.55 -4.39
CA LYS A 124 29.88 -11.17 -4.70
C LYS A 124 29.66 -10.96 -6.20
N TRP A 125 29.84 -11.99 -7.02
CA TRP A 125 29.74 -11.87 -8.47
C TRP A 125 28.29 -11.92 -8.92
N TRP A 126 27.94 -11.02 -9.85
CA TRP A 126 26.66 -11.02 -10.56
C TRP A 126 26.84 -11.52 -11.99
N ASN A 127 25.76 -11.97 -12.62
CA ASN A 127 25.82 -12.56 -13.96
C ASN A 127 26.37 -11.53 -14.98
N PRO A 128 27.46 -11.83 -15.72
CA PRO A 128 28.01 -10.93 -16.74
C PRO A 128 27.00 -10.56 -17.83
N GLU A 129 26.12 -11.48 -18.21
CA GLU A 129 25.06 -11.20 -19.19
C GLU A 129 24.04 -10.19 -18.66
N PHE A 130 23.82 -10.19 -17.34
CA PHE A 130 22.90 -9.24 -16.71
C PHE A 130 23.50 -7.83 -16.71
N TYR A 131 24.80 -7.68 -16.43
CA TYR A 131 25.49 -6.40 -16.65
C TYR A 131 25.40 -5.93 -18.09
N GLN A 132 25.58 -6.84 -19.06
CA GLN A 132 25.49 -6.48 -20.48
C GLN A 132 24.09 -5.98 -20.85
N GLN A 133 23.02 -6.63 -20.36
CA GLN A 133 21.64 -6.16 -20.57
C GLN A 133 21.41 -4.75 -20.02
N VAL A 134 21.97 -4.44 -18.85
CA VAL A 134 21.89 -3.08 -18.28
C VAL A 134 22.62 -2.07 -19.18
N VAL A 135 23.84 -2.39 -19.63
CA VAL A 135 24.61 -1.52 -20.54
C VAL A 135 23.85 -1.29 -21.84
N ASP A 136 23.30 -2.35 -22.43
CA ASP A 136 22.58 -2.30 -23.70
C ASP A 136 21.28 -1.49 -23.59
N HIS A 137 20.56 -1.60 -22.47
CA HIS A 137 19.33 -0.81 -22.21
C HIS A 137 19.59 0.71 -22.28
N PHE A 138 20.73 1.16 -21.76
CA PHE A 138 21.09 2.58 -21.77
C PHE A 138 21.96 2.99 -22.96
N ALA A 139 22.17 2.10 -23.94
CA ALA A 139 22.94 2.44 -25.13
C ALA A 139 22.36 3.70 -25.80
N GLY A 140 23.25 4.65 -26.12
CA GLY A 140 22.87 5.95 -26.69
C GLY A 140 22.30 6.97 -25.68
N ARG A 141 21.99 6.56 -24.45
CA ARG A 141 21.53 7.44 -23.36
C ARG A 141 22.61 7.68 -22.30
N LEU A 142 23.38 6.65 -21.94
CA LEU A 142 24.48 6.70 -20.97
C LEU A 142 25.72 6.01 -21.52
N GLN A 143 26.88 6.57 -21.22
CA GLN A 143 28.15 5.86 -21.40
C GLN A 143 28.51 5.11 -20.11
N PHE A 144 28.88 3.85 -20.23
CA PHE A 144 29.47 3.09 -19.13
C PHE A 144 30.99 3.00 -19.29
N VAL A 145 31.69 3.14 -18.16
CA VAL A 145 33.14 2.95 -18.02
C VAL A 145 33.36 1.74 -17.10
N GLN A 146 33.89 0.65 -17.64
CA GLN A 146 34.15 -0.55 -16.87
C GLN A 146 35.51 -0.47 -16.19
N CYS A 147 35.53 -0.64 -14.87
CA CYS A 147 36.75 -0.60 -14.07
C CYS A 147 36.94 -1.89 -13.27
N GLY A 148 38.18 -2.16 -12.87
CA GLY A 148 38.59 -3.37 -12.15
C GLY A 148 40.11 -3.50 -12.10
N GLN A 149 40.65 -4.32 -11.20
CA GLN A 149 42.10 -4.64 -11.22
C GLN A 149 42.37 -5.75 -12.25
N ALA A 150 43.57 -5.74 -12.86
CA ALA A 150 43.91 -6.67 -13.94
C ALA A 150 44.03 -8.13 -13.46
N ASP A 151 44.37 -8.34 -12.20
CA ASP A 151 44.57 -9.63 -11.54
C ASP A 151 43.29 -10.19 -10.89
N HIS A 152 42.17 -9.47 -11.02
CA HIS A 152 40.85 -9.92 -10.60
C HIS A 152 40.00 -10.38 -11.78
N TRP A 153 38.91 -11.11 -11.49
CA TRP A 153 37.98 -11.55 -12.52
C TRP A 153 37.04 -10.41 -12.90
N HIS A 154 37.24 -9.85 -14.09
CA HIS A 154 36.37 -8.82 -14.67
C HIS A 154 36.07 -9.15 -16.14
N PRO A 155 34.95 -9.82 -16.46
CA PRO A 155 34.60 -10.14 -17.84
C PRO A 155 34.37 -8.84 -18.63
N PRO A 156 35.09 -8.61 -19.75
CA PRO A 156 34.90 -7.40 -20.55
C PRO A 156 33.49 -7.30 -21.12
N LEU A 157 32.84 -6.15 -20.92
CA LEU A 157 31.53 -5.84 -21.51
C LEU A 157 31.71 -5.20 -22.89
N LYS A 158 30.68 -5.30 -23.72
CA LYS A 158 30.59 -4.60 -25.01
C LYS A 158 30.00 -3.20 -24.81
N ASN A 159 30.34 -2.28 -25.71
CA ASN A 159 29.82 -0.90 -25.73
C ASN A 159 30.14 -0.08 -24.47
N VAL A 160 31.23 -0.42 -23.76
CA VAL A 160 31.75 0.34 -22.62
C VAL A 160 33.17 0.83 -22.88
N VAL A 161 33.60 1.89 -22.19
CA VAL A 161 35.02 2.25 -22.12
C VAL A 161 35.70 1.31 -21.13
N ASN A 162 36.61 0.47 -21.60
CA ASN A 162 37.28 -0.53 -20.76
C ASN A 162 38.55 0.04 -20.11
N LEU A 163 38.49 0.25 -18.79
CA LEU A 163 39.58 0.67 -17.93
C LEU A 163 40.02 -0.41 -16.91
N ILE A 164 39.71 -1.69 -17.14
CA ILE A 164 40.21 -2.78 -16.30
C ILE A 164 41.75 -2.76 -16.33
N GLY A 165 42.38 -2.67 -15.16
CA GLY A 165 43.83 -2.63 -15.01
C GLY A 165 44.50 -1.33 -15.45
N LYS A 166 43.74 -0.26 -15.73
CA LYS A 166 44.27 0.99 -16.32
C LYS A 166 44.27 2.18 -15.36
N THR A 167 43.87 2.00 -14.11
CA THR A 167 43.81 3.07 -13.10
C THR A 167 44.55 2.65 -11.84
N ASP A 168 45.35 3.55 -11.27
CA ASP A 168 45.70 3.46 -9.84
C ASP A 168 44.53 3.95 -8.95
N ILE A 169 44.70 3.90 -7.62
CA ILE A 169 43.65 4.28 -6.67
C ILE A 169 43.31 5.77 -6.80
N ARG A 170 44.30 6.67 -6.98
CA ARG A 170 44.02 8.10 -7.10
C ARG A 170 43.32 8.45 -8.39
N GLN A 171 43.79 7.92 -9.51
CA GLN A 171 43.14 8.03 -10.80
C GLN A 171 41.69 7.51 -10.77
N PHE A 172 41.43 6.41 -10.06
CA PHE A 172 40.07 5.89 -9.89
C PHE A 172 39.17 6.84 -9.07
N LEU A 173 39.70 7.51 -8.05
CA LEU A 173 38.94 8.51 -7.27
C LEU A 173 38.66 9.78 -8.08
N ILE A 174 39.59 10.22 -8.94
CA ILE A 174 39.36 11.31 -9.90
C ILE A 174 38.27 10.90 -10.91
N LEU A 175 38.31 9.66 -11.38
CA LEU A 175 37.26 9.10 -12.25
C LEU A 175 35.89 9.08 -11.53
N ILE A 176 35.84 8.72 -10.25
CA ILE A 176 34.60 8.78 -9.45
C ILE A 176 34.14 10.23 -9.27
N TYR A 177 35.04 11.16 -8.97
CA TYR A 177 34.74 12.58 -8.81
C TYR A 177 34.00 13.15 -10.04
N HIS A 178 34.34 12.65 -11.24
CA HIS A 178 33.75 13.06 -12.51
C HIS A 178 32.56 12.21 -13.00
N ALA A 179 32.29 11.07 -12.37
CA ALA A 179 31.20 10.17 -12.73
C ALA A 179 29.85 10.66 -12.18
N ASP A 180 28.79 10.42 -12.95
CA ASP A 180 27.41 10.73 -12.55
C ASP A 180 26.81 9.63 -11.68
N GLY A 181 27.19 8.37 -11.90
CA GLY A 181 26.79 7.25 -11.06
C GLY A 181 27.69 6.04 -11.13
N ILE A 182 27.44 5.06 -10.26
CA ILE A 182 28.21 3.81 -10.16
C ILE A 182 27.26 2.61 -10.06
N LEU A 183 27.51 1.57 -10.85
CA LEU A 183 26.89 0.25 -10.74
C LEU A 183 27.94 -0.76 -10.26
N CYS A 184 27.74 -1.38 -9.10
CA CYS A 184 28.70 -2.35 -8.56
C CYS A 184 28.04 -3.37 -7.61
N PRO A 185 28.71 -4.48 -7.27
CA PRO A 185 28.42 -5.24 -6.06
C PRO A 185 28.96 -4.55 -4.80
N VAL A 186 28.78 -5.17 -3.63
CA VAL A 186 29.39 -4.70 -2.36
C VAL A 186 30.92 -4.72 -2.45
N THR A 187 31.50 -3.55 -2.75
CA THR A 187 32.92 -3.36 -3.11
C THR A 187 33.44 -2.00 -2.66
N PHE A 188 34.75 -1.75 -2.82
CA PHE A 188 35.34 -0.43 -2.58
C PHE A 188 34.62 0.70 -3.34
N ALA A 189 34.12 0.45 -4.55
CA ALA A 189 33.50 1.46 -5.40
C ALA A 189 32.26 2.10 -4.76
N MET A 190 31.41 1.33 -4.05
CA MET A 190 30.26 1.94 -3.37
C MET A 190 30.71 2.85 -2.22
N HIS A 191 31.66 2.43 -1.40
CA HIS A 191 32.16 3.28 -0.31
C HIS A 191 32.83 4.56 -0.84
N ALA A 192 33.58 4.45 -1.94
CA ALA A 192 34.18 5.60 -2.61
C ALA A 192 33.10 6.52 -3.22
N ALA A 193 32.00 5.98 -3.76
CA ALA A 193 30.87 6.76 -4.26
C ALA A 193 30.28 7.68 -3.19
N ALA A 194 30.15 7.18 -1.95
CA ALA A 194 29.64 7.94 -0.81
C ALA A 194 30.67 8.93 -0.24
N ALA A 195 31.97 8.58 -0.27
CA ALA A 195 33.03 9.36 0.35
C ALA A 195 33.53 10.53 -0.52
N VAL A 196 33.73 10.30 -1.83
CA VAL A 196 34.24 11.30 -2.76
C VAL A 196 33.14 12.32 -3.02
N GLU A 197 33.44 13.60 -2.85
CA GLU A 197 32.46 14.67 -3.14
C GLU A 197 32.04 14.66 -4.62
N THR A 198 30.92 15.29 -4.93
CA THR A 198 30.47 15.47 -6.32
C THR A 198 30.95 16.82 -6.87
N ARG A 199 31.06 16.92 -8.20
CA ARG A 199 31.39 18.19 -8.86
C ARG A 199 30.35 19.28 -8.53
N PRO A 200 30.75 20.56 -8.44
CA PRO A 200 29.81 21.66 -8.34
C PRO A 200 28.75 21.59 -9.46
N GLY A 201 27.47 21.79 -9.09
CA GLY A 201 26.34 21.71 -10.01
C GLY A 201 25.82 20.29 -10.28
N LYS A 202 26.42 19.25 -9.69
CA LYS A 202 25.86 17.89 -9.60
C LYS A 202 25.16 17.68 -8.24
N PRO A 203 24.33 16.64 -8.08
CA PRO A 203 23.71 16.32 -6.80
C PRO A 203 24.71 16.21 -5.68
N ARG A 204 24.28 16.54 -4.45
CA ARG A 204 25.14 16.48 -3.26
C ARG A 204 25.76 15.11 -3.02
N ASN A 205 25.02 14.04 -3.32
CA ASN A 205 25.48 12.66 -3.21
C ASN A 205 25.46 11.99 -4.58
N ARG A 206 26.45 11.15 -4.86
CA ARG A 206 26.57 10.47 -6.15
C ARG A 206 25.58 9.31 -6.23
N ALA A 207 25.01 9.11 -7.41
CA ALA A 207 24.16 7.96 -7.67
C ALA A 207 24.97 6.66 -7.56
N CYS A 208 24.43 5.65 -6.89
CA CYS A 208 25.06 4.34 -6.86
C CYS A 208 24.02 3.23 -6.71
N VAL A 209 24.02 2.30 -7.65
CA VAL A 209 23.20 1.07 -7.59
C VAL A 209 24.12 -0.08 -7.19
N VAL A 210 23.81 -0.68 -6.04
CA VAL A 210 24.59 -1.77 -5.46
C VAL A 210 23.82 -3.07 -5.59
N VAL A 211 24.34 -4.03 -6.36
CA VAL A 211 23.82 -5.40 -6.42
C VAL A 211 24.40 -6.17 -5.23
N ALA A 212 23.68 -6.22 -4.11
CA ALA A 212 24.22 -6.71 -2.85
C ALA A 212 23.90 -8.18 -2.56
N GLY A 213 22.74 -8.66 -3.00
CA GLY A 213 22.29 -10.02 -2.70
C GLY A 213 22.09 -10.23 -1.20
N GLY A 214 22.38 -11.44 -0.71
CA GLY A 214 22.13 -11.85 0.69
C GLY A 214 23.40 -12.10 1.51
N ARG A 215 24.58 -11.70 1.03
CA ARG A 215 25.86 -12.02 1.69
C ARG A 215 26.11 -11.15 2.91
N GLU A 216 26.10 -9.83 2.76
CA GLU A 216 26.18 -8.86 3.84
C GLU A 216 24.77 -8.45 4.31
N PRO A 217 24.57 -8.10 5.59
CA PRO A 217 23.34 -7.44 6.04
C PRO A 217 23.20 -6.06 5.43
N SER A 218 22.00 -5.69 4.99
CA SER A 218 21.73 -4.37 4.41
C SER A 218 22.09 -3.22 5.36
N GLN A 219 21.74 -3.31 6.65
CA GLN A 219 22.06 -2.27 7.62
C GLN A 219 23.57 -2.08 7.85
N TRP A 220 24.37 -3.12 7.59
CA TRP A 220 25.82 -3.07 7.77
C TRP A 220 26.50 -2.26 6.67
N GLU A 221 26.03 -2.33 5.42
CA GLU A 221 26.71 -1.76 4.25
C GLU A 221 25.96 -0.61 3.55
N ALA A 222 24.63 -0.52 3.72
CA ALA A 222 23.81 0.38 2.91
C ALA A 222 23.98 1.86 3.31
N TYR A 223 24.21 2.71 2.31
CA TYR A 223 24.12 4.16 2.45
C TYR A 223 22.71 4.64 2.09
N PRO A 224 22.15 5.64 2.80
CA PRO A 224 20.76 6.07 2.59
C PRO A 224 20.43 6.53 1.16
N HIS A 225 21.43 7.02 0.42
CA HIS A 225 21.26 7.56 -0.94
C HIS A 225 21.68 6.58 -2.03
N HIS A 226 22.21 5.41 -1.68
CA HIS A 226 22.47 4.34 -2.63
C HIS A 226 21.21 3.51 -2.83
N ARG A 227 21.00 3.00 -4.04
CA ARG A 227 20.03 1.93 -4.28
C ARG A 227 20.69 0.59 -3.96
N PHE A 228 20.54 0.14 -2.72
CA PHE A 228 21.15 -1.09 -2.21
C PHE A 228 20.19 -2.28 -2.39
N LEU A 229 20.42 -3.09 -3.42
CA LEU A 229 19.54 -4.20 -3.81
C LEU A 229 19.91 -5.44 -2.99
N SER A 230 19.22 -5.62 -1.88
CA SER A 230 19.40 -6.75 -0.95
C SER A 230 18.36 -7.85 -1.17
N THR A 231 18.77 -9.09 -0.90
CA THR A 231 17.89 -10.25 -0.78
C THR A 231 18.02 -10.92 0.60
N ASN A 232 18.51 -10.20 1.62
CA ASN A 232 18.45 -10.64 3.01
C ASN A 232 16.99 -10.95 3.38
N GLY A 233 16.75 -12.04 4.12
CA GLY A 233 15.41 -12.52 4.46
C GLY A 233 14.72 -13.38 3.40
N ALA A 234 15.13 -13.29 2.12
CA ALA A 234 14.46 -13.98 1.02
C ALA A 234 14.92 -15.44 0.78
N LEU A 235 16.08 -15.84 1.31
CA LEU A 235 16.59 -17.21 1.21
C LEU A 235 16.95 -17.75 2.59
N THR A 236 16.80 -19.07 2.76
CA THR A 236 17.05 -19.76 4.04
C THR A 236 18.45 -19.50 4.60
N CYS A 237 19.49 -19.45 3.77
CA CYS A 237 20.86 -19.19 4.20
C CYS A 237 21.11 -17.75 4.70
N CYS A 238 20.18 -16.82 4.44
CA CYS A 238 20.27 -15.42 4.85
C CYS A 238 18.95 -14.93 5.49
N THR A 239 18.22 -15.81 6.18
CA THR A 239 16.91 -15.48 6.77
C THR A 239 16.99 -14.50 7.95
N ASN A 240 18.16 -14.41 8.58
CA ASN A 240 18.41 -13.59 9.77
C ASN A 240 19.71 -12.77 9.60
N GLY A 241 19.77 -11.96 8.54
CA GLY A 241 20.94 -11.15 8.16
C GLY A 241 21.74 -11.72 6.99
N GLY A 242 23.03 -11.39 6.93
CA GLY A 242 23.93 -11.82 5.88
C GLY A 242 24.43 -13.25 6.08
N CYS A 243 24.53 -14.04 5.01
CA CYS A 243 25.07 -15.41 5.08
C CYS A 243 26.60 -15.46 5.19
N TRP A 244 27.29 -14.36 4.85
CA TRP A 244 28.75 -14.17 4.89
C TRP A 244 29.61 -15.16 4.09
N LYS A 245 29.01 -16.05 3.28
CA LYS A 245 29.75 -16.99 2.43
C LYS A 245 30.70 -16.25 1.49
N SER A 246 31.84 -16.87 1.20
CA SER A 246 32.91 -16.23 0.43
C SER A 246 32.89 -16.63 -1.04
N ARG A 247 32.66 -17.91 -1.35
CA ARG A 247 32.85 -18.45 -2.71
C ARG A 247 31.63 -19.22 -3.20
N CYS A 248 31.36 -19.20 -4.50
CA CYS A 248 30.33 -20.03 -5.16
C CYS A 248 30.91 -21.26 -5.87
N GLN A 249 32.24 -21.36 -5.94
CA GLN A 249 32.97 -22.45 -6.55
C GLN A 249 34.31 -22.60 -5.83
N LYS A 250 34.87 -23.81 -5.88
CA LYS A 250 36.22 -24.05 -5.39
C LYS A 250 37.22 -23.37 -6.33
N VAL A 251 38.18 -22.65 -5.77
CA VAL A 251 39.23 -21.96 -6.53
C VAL A 251 40.48 -22.84 -6.63
N GLY A 252 40.71 -23.72 -5.65
CA GLY A 252 41.86 -24.64 -5.65
C GLY A 252 43.17 -24.00 -5.20
N ASP A 253 43.12 -22.87 -4.51
CA ASP A 253 44.27 -22.09 -4.04
C ASP A 253 44.78 -22.50 -2.65
N GLY A 254 44.13 -23.50 -2.01
CA GLY A 254 44.49 -23.98 -0.68
C GLY A 254 43.89 -23.17 0.48
N ASP A 255 43.08 -22.13 0.21
CA ASP A 255 42.38 -21.34 1.23
C ASP A 255 41.25 -22.17 1.89
N ASP A 256 41.07 -22.03 3.21
CA ASP A 256 40.02 -22.74 3.96
C ASP A 256 38.60 -22.38 3.50
N LYS A 257 38.42 -21.27 2.77
CA LYS A 257 37.15 -20.89 2.14
C LYS A 257 36.61 -21.96 1.19
N ASP A 258 37.47 -22.74 0.52
CA ASP A 258 37.06 -23.87 -0.33
C ASP A 258 36.48 -25.05 0.45
N ARG A 259 36.68 -25.06 1.77
CA ARG A 259 36.20 -26.12 2.68
C ARG A 259 34.98 -25.70 3.49
N ARG A 260 34.94 -24.43 3.95
CA ARG A 260 33.97 -24.00 4.97
C ARG A 260 33.11 -22.79 4.60
N ASN A 261 33.45 -22.03 3.54
CA ASN A 261 32.77 -20.78 3.19
C ASN A 261 32.22 -20.76 1.76
N LEU A 262 31.73 -21.91 1.29
CA LEU A 262 31.03 -22.03 0.01
C LEU A 262 29.55 -21.64 0.15
N CYS A 263 29.00 -21.02 -0.90
CA CYS A 263 27.60 -20.68 -1.04
C CYS A 263 26.73 -21.93 -0.96
N GLU A 264 25.64 -21.86 -0.21
CA GLU A 264 24.72 -22.99 0.00
C GLU A 264 23.77 -23.20 -1.18
N GLN A 265 23.53 -22.14 -1.96
CA GLN A 265 22.64 -22.16 -3.12
C GLN A 265 23.31 -21.48 -4.33
N PRO A 266 24.38 -22.06 -4.91
CA PRO A 266 24.97 -21.53 -6.13
C PRO A 266 24.08 -21.83 -7.35
N VAL A 267 24.09 -20.93 -8.32
CA VAL A 267 23.46 -21.08 -9.64
C VAL A 267 24.56 -21.14 -10.68
N ALA A 268 24.60 -22.22 -11.45
CA ALA A 268 25.49 -22.33 -12.59
C ALA A 268 25.03 -21.39 -13.72
N VAL A 269 25.90 -20.45 -14.10
CA VAL A 269 25.68 -19.53 -15.22
C VAL A 269 26.20 -20.14 -16.51
N ASN A 270 27.35 -20.82 -16.44
CA ASN A 270 27.91 -21.63 -17.52
C ASN A 270 28.81 -22.74 -16.94
N GLU A 271 29.47 -23.52 -17.79
CA GLU A 271 30.33 -24.65 -17.41
C GLU A 271 31.43 -24.30 -16.38
N THR A 272 31.84 -23.03 -16.32
CA THR A 272 32.98 -22.57 -15.50
C THR A 272 32.61 -21.54 -14.43
N LEU A 273 31.38 -21.02 -14.45
CA LEU A 273 30.95 -19.94 -13.59
C LEU A 273 29.68 -20.31 -12.84
N SER A 274 29.76 -20.23 -11.51
CA SER A 274 28.61 -20.23 -10.63
C SER A 274 28.56 -18.92 -9.85
N ILE A 275 27.36 -18.39 -9.64
CA ILE A 275 27.09 -17.19 -8.84
C ILE A 275 26.10 -17.54 -7.72
N PRO A 276 25.97 -16.74 -6.65
CA PRO A 276 24.98 -17.02 -5.61
C PRO A 276 23.55 -16.85 -6.15
N ARG A 277 22.62 -17.72 -5.75
CA ARG A 277 21.19 -17.55 -6.06
C ARG A 277 20.66 -16.20 -5.58
N CYS A 278 21.12 -15.71 -4.43
CA CYS A 278 20.73 -14.42 -3.86
C CYS A 278 21.13 -13.22 -4.75
N MET A 279 22.21 -13.34 -5.52
CA MET A 279 22.63 -12.37 -6.53
C MET A 279 21.86 -12.58 -7.84
N HIS A 280 21.64 -13.85 -8.24
CA HIS A 280 20.88 -14.18 -9.45
C HIS A 280 19.42 -13.72 -9.40
N LEU A 281 18.79 -13.70 -8.21
CA LEU A 281 17.41 -13.22 -8.05
C LEU A 281 17.25 -11.73 -8.40
N ILE A 282 18.32 -10.93 -8.29
CA ILE A 282 18.31 -9.52 -8.70
C ILE A 282 18.45 -9.49 -10.23
N GLN A 283 17.37 -9.21 -10.94
CA GLN A 283 17.35 -9.21 -12.40
C GLN A 283 17.78 -7.86 -12.99
N PRO A 284 18.19 -7.81 -14.27
CA PRO A 284 18.56 -6.57 -14.96
C PRO A 284 17.52 -5.46 -14.85
N ARG A 285 16.22 -5.81 -14.92
CA ARG A 285 15.12 -4.84 -14.82
C ARG A 285 15.11 -4.08 -13.49
N GLU A 286 15.47 -4.74 -12.38
CA GLU A 286 15.56 -4.09 -11.07
C GLU A 286 16.74 -3.12 -11.03
N VAL A 287 17.89 -3.52 -11.59
CA VAL A 287 19.07 -2.65 -11.69
C VAL A 287 18.80 -1.45 -12.60
N ILE A 288 18.20 -1.68 -13.77
CA ILE A 288 17.80 -0.65 -14.73
C ILE A 288 16.87 0.35 -14.07
N HIS A 289 15.79 -0.12 -13.44
CA HIS A 289 14.85 0.73 -12.74
C HIS A 289 15.55 1.57 -11.66
N ASN A 290 16.45 0.97 -10.89
CA ASN A 290 17.17 1.69 -9.83
C ASN A 290 18.21 2.70 -10.36
N ILE A 291 18.75 2.50 -11.56
CA ILE A 291 19.51 3.53 -12.28
C ILE A 291 18.55 4.63 -12.74
N GLU A 292 17.42 4.28 -13.34
CA GLU A 292 16.40 5.21 -13.85
C GLU A 292 15.79 6.06 -12.73
N LEU A 293 15.62 5.55 -11.51
CA LEU A 293 15.15 6.33 -10.36
C LEU A 293 16.00 7.56 -10.06
N TYR A 294 17.31 7.54 -10.33
CA TYR A 294 18.14 8.74 -10.19
C TYR A 294 17.82 9.79 -11.24
N TYR A 295 17.40 9.39 -12.44
CA TYR A 295 16.97 10.28 -13.52
C TYR A 295 15.52 10.74 -13.37
N GLU A 296 14.61 9.82 -13.03
CA GLU A 296 13.19 10.08 -12.80
C GLU A 296 12.96 10.96 -11.58
N GLY A 297 13.68 10.69 -10.48
CA GLY A 297 13.70 11.54 -9.29
C GLY A 297 14.43 12.87 -9.48
N GLY A 298 14.94 13.16 -10.69
CA GLY A 298 15.56 14.44 -11.04
C GLY A 298 16.93 14.71 -10.43
N ALA A 299 17.53 13.75 -9.70
CA ALA A 299 18.89 13.88 -9.20
C ALA A 299 19.89 13.94 -10.38
N LEU A 300 19.76 13.05 -11.35
CA LEU A 300 20.50 13.08 -12.59
C LEU A 300 19.61 13.49 -13.76
N SER A 301 20.22 13.97 -14.83
CA SER A 301 19.51 14.34 -16.07
C SER A 301 20.30 13.83 -17.28
N TYR A 302 19.62 13.33 -18.30
CA TYR A 302 20.26 13.01 -19.57
C TYR A 302 20.78 14.30 -20.25
N GLN A 303 21.95 14.24 -20.88
CA GLN A 303 22.45 15.37 -21.65
C GLN A 303 21.54 15.64 -22.85
N GLN A 304 20.99 16.85 -22.93
CA GLN A 304 20.36 17.33 -24.15
C GLN A 304 21.46 17.59 -25.19
N THR A 305 21.42 16.89 -26.32
CA THR A 305 22.15 17.31 -27.52
C THR A 305 21.45 18.54 -28.09
N VAL A 306 21.87 19.73 -27.64
CA VAL A 306 21.49 21.01 -28.23
C VAL A 306 22.66 21.54 -29.08
N PRO A 307 22.43 22.01 -30.33
CA PRO A 307 23.45 22.65 -31.16
C PRO A 307 24.06 23.90 -30.49
N PRO A 308 25.27 24.35 -30.89
CA PRO A 308 26.08 25.29 -30.11
C PRO A 308 25.43 26.66 -29.89
N SER A 309 25.60 27.13 -28.65
CA SER A 309 25.09 28.35 -28.05
C SER A 309 25.64 29.65 -28.64
N HIS A 310 24.83 30.72 -28.59
CA HIS A 310 25.37 32.06 -28.33
C HIS A 310 25.17 32.43 -26.86
N THR A 311 26.30 32.84 -26.27
CA THR A 311 26.63 33.07 -24.87
C THR A 311 25.85 34.23 -24.24
N ARG A 312 25.56 34.12 -22.93
CA ARG A 312 25.45 35.29 -22.05
C ARG A 312 26.19 35.08 -20.74
N ARG A 313 26.98 36.10 -20.39
CA ARG A 313 27.65 36.31 -19.11
C ARG A 313 26.63 36.63 -18.00
N ASN A 314 27.00 36.23 -16.79
CA ASN A 314 26.35 36.54 -15.52
C ASN A 314 26.28 38.04 -15.19
N GLY A 315 25.15 38.44 -14.60
CA GLY A 315 24.95 39.64 -13.78
C GLY A 315 23.69 39.46 -12.92
N LYS A 316 23.79 39.67 -11.60
CA LYS A 316 22.71 39.53 -10.59
C LYS A 316 21.54 40.51 -10.83
N PRO A 317 20.47 40.40 -10.02
CA PRO A 317 19.25 39.65 -10.24
C PRO A 317 18.17 40.58 -10.81
N ALA A 318 17.88 40.47 -12.10
CA ALA A 318 16.77 41.22 -12.69
C ALA A 318 15.54 40.34 -12.74
N ILE A 319 14.42 40.86 -12.25
CA ILE A 319 13.07 40.45 -12.64
C ILE A 319 13.10 40.31 -14.17
N ASN A 320 13.04 39.09 -14.69
CA ASN A 320 13.17 38.88 -16.13
C ASN A 320 11.77 39.00 -16.76
N THR A 321 11.41 40.24 -17.05
CA THR A 321 10.33 40.68 -17.92
C THR A 321 10.59 40.31 -19.40
N ASN A 322 10.84 39.03 -19.70
CA ASN A 322 11.05 38.53 -21.07
C ASN A 322 10.18 37.30 -21.39
N ALA A 323 8.89 37.38 -21.06
CA ALA A 323 7.85 36.58 -21.73
C ALA A 323 7.66 36.98 -23.22
N SER A 324 8.37 38.02 -23.70
CA SER A 324 8.09 38.71 -24.95
C SER A 324 8.89 38.24 -26.18
N GLN A 325 9.67 37.15 -26.12
CA GLN A 325 10.40 36.64 -27.30
C GLN A 325 10.48 35.12 -27.47
N ARG A 326 9.68 34.32 -26.74
CA ARG A 326 9.37 32.97 -27.22
C ARG A 326 8.30 33.12 -28.29
N LYS A 327 8.59 32.68 -29.52
CA LYS A 327 7.58 32.63 -30.60
C LYS A 327 6.38 31.87 -30.05
N LEU A 328 5.20 32.49 -30.11
CA LEU A 328 3.96 31.84 -29.75
C LEU A 328 3.85 30.53 -30.53
N GLN A 329 3.51 29.45 -29.82
CA GLN A 329 3.27 28.15 -30.44
C GLN A 329 1.78 27.88 -30.45
N GLU A 330 1.25 27.58 -31.63
CA GLU A 330 -0.12 27.14 -31.81
C GLU A 330 -0.19 25.64 -31.53
N VAL A 331 -0.89 25.23 -30.47
CA VAL A 331 -0.94 23.84 -30.02
C VAL A 331 -2.37 23.35 -29.98
N LEU A 332 -2.66 22.24 -30.65
CA LEU A 332 -3.95 21.56 -30.56
C LEU A 332 -3.81 20.27 -29.74
N ILE A 333 -4.66 20.09 -28.75
CA ILE A 333 -4.77 18.85 -27.99
C ILE A 333 -6.14 18.20 -28.26
N GLU A 334 -6.13 17.00 -28.81
CA GLU A 334 -7.32 16.19 -29.01
C GLU A 334 -7.48 15.24 -27.82
N PHE A 335 -8.61 15.37 -27.12
CA PHE A 335 -8.91 14.60 -25.92
C PHE A 335 -10.24 13.85 -26.07
N ARG A 336 -10.17 12.54 -26.28
CA ARG A 336 -11.30 11.69 -26.70
C ARG A 336 -11.73 10.68 -25.64
N HIS A 337 -11.71 11.09 -24.37
CA HIS A 337 -11.92 10.19 -23.24
C HIS A 337 -13.20 10.49 -22.46
N GLY A 338 -13.50 9.64 -21.47
CA GLY A 338 -14.70 9.75 -20.64
C GLY A 338 -14.72 11.02 -19.78
N LEU A 339 -15.86 11.30 -19.14
CA LEU A 339 -16.03 12.51 -18.34
C LEU A 339 -15.01 12.63 -17.20
N GLY A 340 -14.71 11.53 -16.49
CA GLY A 340 -13.73 11.55 -15.40
C GLY A 340 -12.32 11.91 -15.88
N ASP A 341 -11.87 11.27 -16.96
CA ASP A 341 -10.61 11.59 -17.62
C ASP A 341 -10.58 13.03 -18.14
N ALA A 342 -11.73 13.55 -18.63
CA ALA A 342 -11.84 14.92 -19.10
C ALA A 342 -11.67 15.93 -17.97
N VAL A 343 -12.21 15.66 -16.78
CA VAL A 343 -12.00 16.51 -15.59
C VAL A 343 -10.55 16.42 -15.11
N GLN A 344 -9.96 15.23 -15.06
CA GLN A 344 -8.54 15.07 -14.75
C GLN A 344 -7.64 15.88 -15.68
N PHE A 345 -7.97 15.94 -16.97
CA PHE A 345 -7.20 16.69 -17.95
C PHE A 345 -7.14 18.21 -17.64
N THR A 346 -8.07 18.76 -16.84
CA THR A 346 -8.00 20.16 -16.37
C THR A 346 -6.73 20.42 -15.55
N SER A 347 -6.29 19.44 -14.76
CA SER A 347 -5.03 19.49 -14.00
C SER A 347 -3.83 19.61 -14.95
N VAL A 348 -3.81 18.86 -16.06
CA VAL A 348 -2.76 18.99 -17.09
C VAL A 348 -2.77 20.37 -17.74
N LEU A 349 -3.94 20.91 -18.11
CA LEU A 349 -4.04 22.24 -18.71
C LEU A 349 -3.49 23.34 -17.79
N LYS A 350 -3.77 23.28 -16.48
CA LYS A 350 -3.19 24.21 -15.49
C LYS A 350 -1.66 24.15 -15.48
N HIS A 351 -1.09 22.95 -15.51
CA HIS A 351 0.36 22.79 -15.63
C HIS A 351 0.88 23.39 -16.95
N LEU A 352 0.22 23.15 -18.08
CA LEU A 352 0.64 23.72 -19.37
C LEU A 352 0.59 25.25 -19.36
N GLN A 353 -0.45 25.87 -18.80
CA GLN A 353 -0.53 27.32 -18.66
C GLN A 353 0.64 27.88 -17.83
N GLN A 354 0.99 27.21 -16.73
CA GLN A 354 2.06 27.67 -15.84
C GLN A 354 3.47 27.44 -16.41
N PHE A 355 3.74 26.26 -16.97
CA PHE A 355 5.07 25.89 -17.46
C PHE A 355 5.32 26.34 -18.90
N TYR A 356 4.27 26.46 -19.72
CA TYR A 356 4.33 26.89 -21.11
C TYR A 356 3.39 28.08 -21.41
N PRO A 357 3.57 29.25 -20.76
CA PRO A 357 2.70 30.44 -20.95
C PRO A 357 2.78 31.08 -22.35
N HIS A 358 3.60 30.51 -23.24
CA HIS A 358 3.80 30.95 -24.63
C HIS A 358 3.11 30.00 -25.63
N TRP A 359 2.39 28.99 -25.14
CA TRP A 359 1.57 28.10 -25.96
C TRP A 359 0.15 28.64 -26.01
N ASN A 360 -0.35 28.86 -27.21
CA ASN A 360 -1.78 28.98 -27.47
C ASN A 360 -2.34 27.57 -27.58
N VAL A 361 -2.81 27.04 -26.45
CA VAL A 361 -3.41 25.71 -26.39
C VAL A 361 -4.88 25.81 -26.77
N ASP A 362 -5.28 25.11 -27.81
CA ASP A 362 -6.68 24.81 -28.11
C ASP A 362 -6.95 23.33 -27.83
N VAL A 363 -8.18 23.01 -27.43
CA VAL A 363 -8.59 21.64 -27.08
C VAL A 363 -9.75 21.20 -27.96
N SER A 364 -9.68 19.98 -28.50
CA SER A 364 -10.82 19.34 -29.17
C SER A 364 -11.32 18.17 -28.33
N ALA A 365 -12.59 18.19 -27.95
CA ALA A 365 -13.18 17.23 -27.02
C ALA A 365 -14.61 16.82 -27.35
N LEU A 366 -15.08 15.74 -26.72
CA LEU A 366 -16.44 15.22 -26.92
C LEU A 366 -17.51 16.18 -26.38
N VAL A 367 -18.71 16.12 -26.96
CA VAL A 367 -19.87 16.91 -26.51
C VAL A 367 -20.19 16.62 -25.03
N GLY A 368 -20.40 17.68 -24.26
CA GLY A 368 -20.58 17.69 -22.80
C GLY A 368 -19.28 17.66 -21.98
N LYS A 369 -18.14 17.26 -22.57
CA LYS A 369 -16.83 17.15 -21.88
C LYS A 369 -15.99 18.38 -22.15
N HIS A 370 -16.21 18.99 -23.31
CA HIS A 370 -15.58 20.25 -23.72
C HIS A 370 -15.82 21.41 -22.73
N THR A 371 -16.91 21.41 -21.97
CA THR A 371 -17.19 22.44 -20.96
C THR A 371 -16.27 22.36 -19.73
N CYS A 372 -15.51 21.27 -19.55
CA CYS A 372 -14.47 21.21 -18.51
C CYS A 372 -13.34 22.25 -18.73
N TYR A 373 -13.17 22.74 -19.96
CA TYR A 373 -11.95 23.44 -20.37
C TYR A 373 -12.09 24.96 -20.51
N GLN A 374 -13.26 25.51 -20.18
CA GLN A 374 -13.45 26.96 -20.11
C GLN A 374 -12.45 27.58 -19.13
N GLY A 375 -11.85 28.71 -19.55
CA GLY A 375 -10.78 29.39 -18.81
C GLY A 375 -9.40 28.72 -18.84
N LEU A 376 -9.30 27.44 -19.23
CA LEU A 376 -8.05 26.66 -19.16
C LEU A 376 -7.32 26.54 -20.51
N CYS A 377 -7.97 26.91 -21.61
CA CYS A 377 -7.39 26.92 -22.94
C CYS A 377 -7.96 28.09 -23.77
N ARG A 378 -7.32 28.40 -24.90
CA ARG A 378 -7.69 29.55 -25.73
C ARG A 378 -8.98 29.32 -26.51
N GLN A 379 -9.10 28.17 -27.19
CA GLN A 379 -10.30 27.75 -27.90
C GLN A 379 -10.63 26.29 -27.63
N ILE A 380 -11.93 25.99 -27.69
CA ILE A 380 -12.46 24.65 -27.46
C ILE A 380 -13.30 24.25 -28.68
N PHE A 381 -12.93 23.13 -29.30
CA PHE A 381 -13.64 22.57 -30.46
C PHE A 381 -14.45 21.35 -30.05
N ARG A 382 -15.65 21.21 -30.63
CA ARG A 382 -16.49 20.01 -30.43
C ARG A 382 -16.17 18.97 -31.48
N LEU A 383 -15.64 17.83 -31.04
CA LEU A 383 -15.35 16.69 -31.92
C LEU A 383 -16.64 16.26 -32.64
N ARG A 384 -16.58 16.20 -33.98
CA ARG A 384 -17.64 15.87 -34.96
C ARG A 384 -18.50 17.04 -35.46
N ASP A 385 -18.52 18.17 -34.77
CA ASP A 385 -19.27 19.35 -35.22
C ASP A 385 -18.40 20.31 -36.04
N GLU A 386 -17.09 20.31 -35.77
CA GLU A 386 -16.13 21.26 -36.35
C GLU A 386 -14.89 20.52 -36.91
N GLU A 387 -14.57 20.73 -38.19
CA GLU A 387 -13.29 20.29 -38.78
C GLU A 387 -12.19 21.27 -38.40
N VAL A 388 -11.23 20.82 -37.57
CA VAL A 388 -10.08 21.64 -37.19
C VAL A 388 -9.01 21.56 -38.27
N GLY A 389 -8.75 22.69 -38.95
CA GLY A 389 -7.76 22.81 -40.03
C GLY A 389 -6.33 22.50 -39.56
N ALA A 390 -5.80 21.36 -40.00
CA ALA A 390 -4.53 20.81 -39.52
C ALA A 390 -3.27 21.67 -39.79
N SER A 391 -3.32 22.58 -40.76
CA SER A 391 -2.15 23.34 -41.23
C SER A 391 -1.79 24.56 -40.36
N HIS A 392 -2.64 24.94 -39.38
CA HIS A 392 -2.43 26.12 -38.56
C HIS A 392 -1.60 25.87 -37.28
N TYR A 393 -1.55 24.62 -36.81
CA TYR A 393 -0.93 24.27 -35.52
C TYR A 393 0.53 23.84 -35.66
N ASP A 394 1.40 24.39 -34.82
CA ASP A 394 2.81 24.01 -34.71
C ASP A 394 2.98 22.63 -34.04
N LYS A 395 2.09 22.29 -33.11
CA LYS A 395 2.08 21.01 -32.39
C LYS A 395 0.67 20.45 -32.29
N ARG A 396 0.58 19.12 -32.38
CA ARG A 396 -0.67 18.38 -32.17
C ARG A 396 -0.42 17.20 -31.25
N PHE A 397 -1.30 17.05 -30.27
CA PHE A 397 -1.28 15.93 -29.35
C PHE A 397 -2.62 15.22 -29.42
N ALA A 398 -2.63 13.94 -29.77
CA ALA A 398 -3.74 13.06 -29.47
C ALA A 398 -3.33 12.28 -28.23
N LEU A 399 -3.93 12.57 -27.08
CA LEU A 399 -3.48 12.02 -25.82
C LEU A 399 -4.06 10.62 -25.60
N ASP A 400 -3.17 9.64 -25.49
CA ASP A 400 -3.50 8.37 -24.84
C ASP A 400 -3.57 8.61 -23.32
N TRP A 401 -4.53 7.97 -22.64
CA TRP A 401 -4.88 8.29 -21.25
C TRP A 401 -4.81 7.06 -20.34
N ASP A 402 -3.61 6.49 -20.31
CA ASP A 402 -3.33 5.24 -19.60
C ASP A 402 -3.16 5.45 -18.09
N GLU A 403 -3.42 4.38 -17.32
CA GLU A 403 -3.19 4.32 -15.88
C GLU A 403 -1.71 4.56 -15.50
N CYS A 404 -1.51 5.19 -14.34
CA CYS A 404 -0.21 5.41 -13.74
C CYS A 404 -0.02 4.43 -12.58
N ARG A 405 1.14 3.76 -12.54
CA ARG A 405 1.53 2.86 -11.43
C ARG A 405 2.93 3.20 -10.92
N HIS A 406 3.22 4.48 -10.83
CA HIS A 406 4.48 4.95 -10.26
C HIS A 406 4.43 4.90 -8.74
N ASP A 407 5.41 4.24 -8.13
CA ASP A 407 5.63 4.29 -6.68
C ASP A 407 6.45 5.55 -6.32
N HIS A 408 5.76 6.66 -6.03
CA HIS A 408 6.37 7.98 -5.85
C HIS A 408 5.76 8.73 -4.66
N GLU A 409 6.55 9.53 -3.95
CA GLU A 409 6.18 10.16 -2.67
C GLU A 409 5.85 11.66 -2.74
N SER A 410 5.99 12.32 -3.90
CA SER A 410 5.86 13.80 -3.98
C SER A 410 4.69 14.31 -4.82
N TRP A 411 3.89 13.46 -5.45
CA TRP A 411 2.67 13.85 -6.20
C TRP A 411 1.75 12.63 -6.39
N PRO A 412 0.46 12.84 -6.70
CA PRO A 412 -0.47 11.75 -6.93
C PRO A 412 0.00 10.82 -8.05
N SER A 413 -0.15 9.51 -7.89
CA SER A 413 0.23 8.52 -8.91
C SER A 413 -0.89 8.32 -9.94
N THR A 414 -1.40 9.43 -10.49
CA THR A 414 -2.59 9.47 -11.36
C THR A 414 -2.23 9.51 -12.85
N LYS A 415 -3.23 9.30 -13.71
CA LYS A 415 -3.10 9.46 -15.17
C LYS A 415 -2.57 10.84 -15.57
N VAL A 416 -2.92 11.88 -14.81
CA VAL A 416 -2.40 13.24 -14.96
C VAL A 416 -0.89 13.24 -14.78
N ALA A 417 -0.39 12.68 -13.66
CA ALA A 417 1.03 12.63 -13.39
C ALA A 417 1.80 11.89 -14.49
N ARG A 418 1.27 10.76 -14.97
CA ARG A 418 1.86 10.03 -16.10
C ARG A 418 1.87 10.87 -17.38
N CYS A 419 0.76 11.52 -17.74
CA CYS A 419 0.67 12.38 -18.91
C CYS A 419 1.68 13.53 -18.86
N LEU A 420 1.80 14.20 -17.72
CA LEU A 420 2.76 15.28 -17.51
C LEU A 420 4.20 14.78 -17.68
N LEU A 421 4.56 13.67 -17.05
CA LEU A 421 5.91 13.12 -17.08
C LEU A 421 6.30 12.55 -18.45
N GLU A 422 5.42 11.80 -19.08
CA GLU A 422 5.73 11.02 -20.28
C GLU A 422 5.48 11.80 -21.57
N ILE A 423 4.39 12.56 -21.65
CA ILE A 423 4.00 13.25 -22.87
C ILE A 423 4.56 14.67 -22.88
N PHE A 424 4.30 15.44 -21.82
CA PHE A 424 4.70 16.84 -21.76
C PHE A 424 6.09 17.05 -21.15
N ARG A 425 6.71 16.01 -20.58
CA ARG A 425 8.03 16.08 -19.91
C ARG A 425 8.08 17.14 -18.81
N LEU A 426 6.97 17.26 -18.09
CA LEU A 426 6.77 18.14 -16.94
C LEU A 426 6.75 17.30 -15.65
N THR A 427 7.45 17.78 -14.63
CA THR A 427 7.30 17.27 -13.26
C THR A 427 5.96 17.75 -12.69
N PRO A 428 5.08 16.86 -12.23
CA PRO A 428 3.83 17.25 -11.59
C PRO A 428 4.07 18.12 -10.36
N ARG A 429 3.23 19.13 -10.20
CA ARG A 429 3.20 20.03 -9.05
C ARG A 429 1.96 19.70 -8.23
N PRO A 430 2.09 19.19 -6.99
CA PRO A 430 0.95 18.82 -6.16
C PRO A 430 -0.10 19.93 -6.04
N GLU A 431 0.33 21.19 -5.94
CA GLU A 431 -0.57 22.34 -5.84
C GLU A 431 -1.45 22.57 -7.08
N LEU A 432 -1.06 22.01 -8.22
CA LEU A 432 -1.82 22.04 -9.48
C LEU A 432 -2.55 20.72 -9.76
N CYS A 433 -2.25 19.66 -9.01
CA CYS A 433 -2.90 18.36 -9.09
C CYS A 433 -4.26 18.40 -8.38
N THR A 434 -5.12 19.29 -8.88
CA THR A 434 -6.50 19.55 -8.43
C THR A 434 -7.38 19.71 -9.67
N TYR A 435 -8.70 19.67 -9.53
CA TYR A 435 -9.61 19.88 -10.67
C TYR A 435 -10.14 21.29 -10.72
N THR A 436 -10.56 21.74 -11.91
CA THR A 436 -11.17 23.07 -12.08
C THR A 436 -12.20 23.03 -13.20
N ILE A 437 -13.40 23.52 -12.90
CA ILE A 437 -14.48 23.71 -13.88
C ILE A 437 -15.09 25.09 -13.58
N GLU A 438 -15.12 25.97 -14.58
CA GLU A 438 -15.79 27.26 -14.44
C GLU A 438 -17.31 27.08 -14.55
N LEU A 439 -18.06 27.65 -13.60
CA LEU A 439 -19.52 27.58 -13.57
C LEU A 439 -20.14 28.81 -14.23
N GLY A 440 -20.91 28.62 -15.29
CA GLY A 440 -21.68 29.69 -15.92
C GLY A 440 -23.03 29.94 -15.25
N GLU A 441 -23.51 31.19 -15.31
CA GLU A 441 -24.77 31.63 -14.69
C GLU A 441 -25.98 30.80 -15.16
N GLN A 442 -26.00 30.40 -16.44
CA GLN A 442 -27.10 29.60 -17.00
C GLN A 442 -27.15 28.19 -16.39
N SER A 443 -25.99 27.56 -16.21
CA SER A 443 -25.86 26.23 -15.61
C SER A 443 -26.21 26.26 -14.12
N GLN A 444 -25.76 27.29 -13.41
CA GLN A 444 -26.14 27.56 -12.02
C GLN A 444 -27.64 27.77 -11.85
N ALA A 445 -28.25 28.58 -12.72
CA ALA A 445 -29.70 28.81 -12.69
C ALA A 445 -30.49 27.53 -13.00
N ALA A 446 -30.05 26.74 -13.98
CA ALA A 446 -30.71 25.47 -14.33
C ALA A 446 -30.65 24.45 -13.18
N ALA A 447 -29.48 24.33 -12.53
CA ALA A 447 -29.29 23.50 -11.35
C ALA A 447 -30.17 23.95 -10.17
N ALA A 448 -30.15 25.24 -9.85
CA ALA A 448 -30.96 25.81 -8.77
C ALA A 448 -32.47 25.64 -9.00
N ASN A 449 -32.93 25.83 -10.25
CA ASN A 449 -34.34 25.60 -10.60
C ASN A 449 -34.74 24.14 -10.40
N TYR A 450 -33.93 23.20 -10.88
CA TYR A 450 -34.19 21.77 -10.71
C TYR A 450 -34.20 21.35 -9.23
N LEU A 451 -33.20 21.79 -8.46
CA LEU A 451 -33.11 21.47 -7.04
C LEU A 451 -34.24 22.10 -6.23
N SER A 452 -34.65 23.33 -6.53
CA SER A 452 -35.79 23.97 -5.89
C SER A 452 -37.10 23.24 -6.17
N GLU A 453 -37.28 22.73 -7.39
CA GLU A 453 -38.46 21.96 -7.78
C GLU A 453 -38.58 20.65 -6.98
N ILE A 454 -37.50 19.86 -6.91
CA ILE A 454 -37.56 18.53 -6.26
C ILE A 454 -37.52 18.62 -4.73
N THR A 455 -36.86 19.64 -4.18
CA THR A 455 -36.75 19.81 -2.71
C THR A 455 -37.90 20.63 -2.12
N CYS A 456 -38.68 21.32 -2.95
CA CYS A 456 -39.72 22.27 -2.54
C CYS A 456 -39.22 23.34 -1.55
N THR A 457 -37.94 23.72 -1.62
CA THR A 457 -37.32 24.71 -0.74
C THR A 457 -36.36 25.64 -1.51
N THR A 458 -35.79 26.61 -0.80
CA THR A 458 -34.72 27.49 -1.27
C THR A 458 -33.38 27.03 -0.73
N ALA A 459 -32.30 27.40 -1.43
CA ALA A 459 -30.94 27.20 -0.95
C ALA A 459 -30.71 27.80 0.45
N ASN A 460 -29.83 27.17 1.23
CA ASN A 460 -29.35 27.65 2.51
C ASN A 460 -28.38 28.85 2.35
N ALA A 461 -27.81 29.33 3.46
CA ALA A 461 -26.88 30.46 3.46
C ALA A 461 -25.59 30.24 2.62
N GLU A 462 -25.22 28.98 2.38
CA GLU A 462 -24.08 28.59 1.55
C GLU A 462 -24.46 28.39 0.08
N GLY A 463 -25.73 28.60 -0.29
CA GLY A 463 -26.22 28.38 -1.65
C GLY A 463 -26.58 26.92 -1.96
N ARG A 464 -26.67 26.05 -0.94
CA ARG A 464 -26.95 24.61 -1.10
C ARG A 464 -28.39 24.25 -0.75
N PHE A 465 -29.02 23.43 -1.58
CA PHE A 465 -30.31 22.81 -1.34
C PHE A 465 -30.14 21.50 -0.56
N PRO A 466 -31.13 21.07 0.25
CA PRO A 466 -31.08 19.82 0.99
C PRO A 466 -31.30 18.62 0.05
N ALA A 467 -30.38 18.45 -0.88
CA ALA A 467 -30.33 17.37 -1.84
C ALA A 467 -28.99 16.65 -1.71
N VAL A 468 -29.01 15.33 -1.81
CA VAL A 468 -27.82 14.48 -1.80
C VAL A 468 -27.73 13.77 -3.14
N LEU A 469 -26.67 14.07 -3.88
CA LEU A 469 -26.43 13.46 -5.18
C LEU A 469 -25.71 12.12 -5.01
N ILE A 470 -26.13 11.11 -5.76
CA ILE A 470 -25.60 9.74 -5.64
C ILE A 470 -25.29 9.19 -7.03
N HIS A 471 -24.04 8.79 -7.25
CA HIS A 471 -23.65 8.03 -8.44
C HIS A 471 -22.90 6.76 -8.05
N TYR A 472 -23.54 5.61 -8.27
CA TYR A 472 -23.07 4.33 -7.75
C TYR A 472 -22.87 3.25 -8.82
N GLU A 473 -23.17 3.56 -10.09
CA GLU A 473 -22.99 2.64 -11.22
C GLU A 473 -22.22 3.29 -12.37
N GLY A 474 -21.01 2.79 -12.64
CA GLY A 474 -20.21 3.24 -13.77
C GLY A 474 -20.40 2.39 -15.04
N ASN A 475 -20.08 2.97 -16.20
CA ASN A 475 -20.17 2.28 -17.50
C ASN A 475 -18.94 1.42 -17.83
N THR A 476 -17.84 1.60 -17.09
CA THR A 476 -16.57 0.90 -17.26
C THR A 476 -16.12 0.30 -15.94
N SER A 477 -15.54 -0.90 -15.97
CA SER A 477 -15.04 -1.58 -14.76
C SER A 477 -16.10 -1.72 -13.65
N GLY A 478 -17.38 -1.92 -14.00
CA GLY A 478 -18.47 -1.93 -13.03
C GLY A 478 -18.29 -2.96 -11.91
N SER A 479 -17.78 -4.15 -12.23
CA SER A 479 -17.46 -5.19 -11.24
C SER A 479 -16.38 -4.79 -10.21
N LYS A 480 -15.64 -3.70 -10.48
CA LYS A 480 -14.58 -3.19 -9.61
C LYS A 480 -14.98 -1.98 -8.78
N LYS A 481 -16.16 -1.39 -9.02
CA LYS A 481 -16.51 -0.08 -8.45
C LYS A 481 -17.99 0.16 -8.17
N ASN A 482 -18.91 -0.62 -8.76
CA ASN A 482 -20.33 -0.42 -8.54
C ASN A 482 -20.73 -0.87 -7.13
N LEU A 483 -21.72 -0.18 -6.58
CA LEU A 483 -22.33 -0.53 -5.29
C LEU A 483 -23.65 -1.28 -5.52
N SER A 484 -24.08 -2.08 -4.56
CA SER A 484 -25.32 -2.84 -4.67
C SER A 484 -26.54 -1.93 -4.54
N HIS A 485 -27.63 -2.26 -5.24
CA HIS A 485 -28.89 -1.53 -5.09
C HIS A 485 -29.42 -1.60 -3.65
N ALA A 486 -29.23 -2.73 -2.96
CA ALA A 486 -29.66 -2.90 -1.56
C ALA A 486 -28.97 -1.90 -0.62
N LEU A 487 -27.64 -1.72 -0.77
CA LEU A 487 -26.89 -0.72 -0.01
C LEU A 487 -27.40 0.70 -0.31
N ILE A 488 -27.51 1.06 -1.59
CA ILE A 488 -27.92 2.41 -1.97
C ILE A 488 -29.36 2.71 -1.59
N GLN A 489 -30.23 1.70 -1.58
CA GLN A 489 -31.58 1.84 -1.04
C GLN A 489 -31.55 2.26 0.44
N GLN A 490 -30.75 1.59 1.27
CA GLN A 490 -30.60 1.96 2.68
C GLN A 490 -30.03 3.38 2.85
N VAL A 491 -29.01 3.75 2.07
CA VAL A 491 -28.46 5.10 2.08
C VAL A 491 -29.52 6.15 1.69
N CYS A 492 -30.38 5.85 0.70
CA CYS A 492 -31.46 6.75 0.31
C CYS A 492 -32.50 6.92 1.43
N GLU A 493 -32.90 5.85 2.11
CA GLU A 493 -33.83 5.94 3.23
C GLU A 493 -33.21 6.73 4.40
N ASP A 494 -31.93 6.52 4.73
CA ASP A 494 -31.22 7.31 5.75
C ASP A 494 -31.23 8.83 5.42
N ILE A 495 -30.96 9.19 4.15
CA ILE A 495 -30.98 10.57 3.66
C ILE A 495 -32.38 11.19 3.79
N ILE A 496 -33.42 10.42 3.46
CA ILE A 496 -34.83 10.86 3.57
C ILE A 496 -35.19 11.08 5.04
N ASP A 497 -34.78 10.16 5.92
CA ASP A 497 -35.08 10.21 7.35
C ASP A 497 -34.50 11.46 8.03
N VAL A 498 -33.32 11.93 7.56
CA VAL A 498 -32.72 13.20 8.04
C VAL A 498 -33.21 14.43 7.28
N GLY A 499 -34.22 14.30 6.41
CA GLY A 499 -34.92 15.42 5.77
C GLY A 499 -34.28 15.96 4.49
N TYR A 500 -33.44 15.18 3.83
CA TYR A 500 -32.82 15.53 2.55
C TYR A 500 -33.44 14.72 1.39
N VAL A 501 -33.26 15.21 0.16
CA VAL A 501 -33.78 14.55 -1.05
C VAL A 501 -32.66 13.79 -1.78
N PRO A 502 -32.74 12.44 -1.90
CA PRO A 502 -31.83 11.67 -2.73
C PRO A 502 -32.03 11.94 -4.22
N VAL A 503 -30.93 12.18 -4.93
CA VAL A 503 -30.91 12.33 -6.39
C VAL A 503 -29.90 11.36 -6.98
N ILE A 504 -30.38 10.31 -7.64
CA ILE A 504 -29.52 9.33 -8.31
C ILE A 504 -29.14 9.86 -9.69
N LEU A 505 -27.84 10.07 -9.89
CA LEU A 505 -27.25 10.49 -11.17
C LEU A 505 -27.09 9.29 -12.09
N ASP A 506 -28.16 8.89 -12.77
CA ASP A 506 -28.17 7.72 -13.65
C ASP A 506 -28.81 8.04 -15.01
N TRP A 507 -27.98 8.46 -15.96
CA TRP A 507 -28.40 8.90 -17.28
C TRP A 507 -29.08 7.82 -18.13
N ASP A 508 -28.80 6.55 -17.85
CA ASP A 508 -29.22 5.40 -18.67
C ASP A 508 -30.35 4.58 -18.00
N GLN A 509 -30.88 5.02 -16.85
CA GLN A 509 -32.00 4.40 -16.11
C GLN A 509 -31.76 2.92 -15.74
N ARG A 510 -30.58 2.62 -15.21
CA ARG A 510 -30.19 1.30 -14.69
C ARG A 510 -30.67 1.08 -13.27
N SER A 511 -30.74 2.14 -12.46
CA SER A 511 -31.13 2.06 -11.06
C SER A 511 -32.62 1.75 -10.91
N PRO A 512 -33.01 0.66 -10.22
CA PRO A 512 -34.41 0.34 -9.97
C PRO A 512 -35.04 1.19 -8.85
N LEU A 513 -34.23 2.02 -8.17
CA LEU A 513 -34.62 2.72 -6.93
C LEU A 513 -35.38 4.03 -7.18
N ILE A 514 -35.40 4.52 -8.41
CA ILE A 514 -35.96 5.83 -8.75
C ILE A 514 -37.48 5.73 -8.81
N ASP A 515 -38.17 6.50 -7.98
CA ASP A 515 -39.64 6.56 -7.95
C ASP A 515 -40.21 7.92 -8.43
N GLY A 516 -39.34 8.94 -8.61
CA GLY A 516 -39.73 10.28 -9.03
C GLY A 516 -40.59 11.04 -8.02
N GLN A 517 -40.65 10.56 -6.77
CA GLN A 517 -41.40 11.18 -5.68
C GLN A 517 -40.53 11.40 -4.44
N ARG A 518 -39.80 10.36 -4.02
CA ARG A 518 -38.85 10.40 -2.90
C ARG A 518 -37.42 10.37 -3.39
N ILE A 519 -37.15 9.61 -4.46
CA ILE A 519 -35.83 9.44 -5.08
C ILE A 519 -35.90 9.92 -6.52
N PHE A 520 -35.15 10.98 -6.83
CA PHE A 520 -35.21 11.67 -8.13
C PHE A 520 -34.01 11.31 -9.02
N ASN A 521 -34.17 11.53 -10.32
CA ASN A 521 -33.09 11.38 -11.30
C ASN A 521 -33.32 12.33 -12.49
N PRO A 522 -32.38 13.24 -12.79
CA PRO A 522 -32.35 13.97 -14.05
C PRO A 522 -31.70 13.10 -15.14
N ASP A 523 -32.48 12.23 -15.80
CA ASP A 523 -31.98 11.32 -16.85
C ASP A 523 -31.37 12.07 -18.06
N ALA A 524 -30.76 11.38 -19.03
CA ALA A 524 -30.11 12.02 -20.19
C ALA A 524 -31.01 12.91 -21.06
N ARG A 525 -32.34 12.79 -20.95
CA ARG A 525 -33.30 13.59 -21.70
C ARG A 525 -33.85 14.76 -20.87
N HIS A 526 -33.52 14.82 -19.58
CA HIS A 526 -34.00 15.85 -18.70
C HIS A 526 -33.58 17.25 -19.19
N PRO A 527 -34.48 18.26 -19.19
CA PRO A 527 -34.18 19.61 -19.67
C PRO A 527 -32.99 20.28 -18.98
N LEU A 528 -32.64 19.84 -17.76
CA LEU A 528 -31.45 20.27 -17.02
C LEU A 528 -30.20 20.23 -17.89
N TRP A 529 -30.02 19.19 -18.72
CA TRP A 529 -28.82 19.00 -19.53
C TRP A 529 -28.79 19.83 -20.82
N GLN A 530 -29.84 20.64 -21.07
CA GLN A 530 -29.91 21.56 -22.23
C GLN A 530 -29.64 20.87 -23.58
N GLY A 531 -30.09 19.62 -23.73
CA GLY A 531 -29.91 18.83 -24.95
C GLY A 531 -28.51 18.25 -25.16
N LYS A 532 -27.59 18.38 -24.19
CA LYS A 532 -26.21 17.87 -24.26
C LYS A 532 -26.05 16.40 -23.82
N GLY A 533 -27.13 15.74 -23.37
CA GLY A 533 -27.15 14.31 -23.08
C GLY A 533 -26.56 13.92 -21.73
N THR A 534 -25.61 12.98 -21.71
CA THR A 534 -25.10 12.25 -20.52
C THR A 534 -24.25 13.10 -19.55
N GLY A 535 -24.72 14.27 -19.17
CA GLY A 535 -24.03 15.17 -18.25
C GLY A 535 -23.05 16.07 -18.99
N ASP A 536 -23.47 17.31 -19.16
CA ASP A 536 -22.59 18.45 -19.42
C ASP A 536 -21.78 18.72 -18.14
N ALA A 537 -20.45 18.75 -18.24
CA ALA A 537 -19.59 18.80 -17.05
C ALA A 537 -19.82 20.07 -16.22
N GLU A 538 -20.12 21.19 -16.88
CA GLU A 538 -20.43 22.47 -16.24
C GLU A 538 -21.78 22.40 -15.52
N THR A 539 -22.83 21.93 -16.20
CA THR A 539 -24.16 21.74 -15.58
C THR A 539 -24.11 20.77 -14.41
N LEU A 540 -23.36 19.67 -14.53
CA LEU A 540 -23.19 18.70 -13.46
C LEU A 540 -22.42 19.31 -12.28
N ALA A 541 -21.36 20.08 -12.54
CA ALA A 541 -20.61 20.79 -11.50
C ALA A 541 -21.51 21.81 -10.78
N ALA A 542 -22.36 22.54 -11.51
CA ALA A 542 -23.32 23.46 -10.93
C ALA A 542 -24.39 22.74 -10.07
N LEU A 543 -24.86 21.57 -10.50
CA LEU A 543 -25.77 20.73 -9.74
C LEU A 543 -25.12 20.24 -8.43
N ILE A 544 -23.87 19.78 -8.51
CA ILE A 544 -23.10 19.34 -7.35
C ILE A 544 -22.85 20.50 -6.39
N GLU A 545 -22.36 21.65 -6.88
CA GLU A 545 -22.07 22.86 -6.07
C GLU A 545 -23.29 23.34 -5.27
N ALA A 546 -24.49 23.21 -5.86
CA ALA A 546 -25.74 23.61 -5.23
C ALA A 546 -26.38 22.51 -4.35
N SER A 547 -25.76 21.34 -4.19
CA SER A 547 -26.27 20.24 -3.36
C SER A 547 -25.54 20.17 -2.02
N SER A 548 -26.14 19.55 -1.00
CA SER A 548 -25.55 19.45 0.34
C SER A 548 -24.44 18.41 0.44
N LEU A 549 -24.53 17.34 -0.35
CA LEU A 549 -23.60 16.22 -0.33
C LEU A 549 -23.58 15.51 -1.68
N MET A 550 -22.41 14.99 -2.07
CA MET A 550 -22.25 14.09 -3.22
C MET A 550 -21.62 12.76 -2.80
N ILE A 551 -22.18 11.65 -3.25
CA ILE A 551 -21.66 10.29 -3.05
C ILE A 551 -21.32 9.71 -4.43
N GLY A 552 -20.07 9.32 -4.64
CA GLY A 552 -19.61 8.89 -5.96
C GLY A 552 -18.66 7.70 -5.91
N VAL A 553 -18.82 6.77 -6.85
CA VAL A 553 -17.81 5.75 -7.19
C VAL A 553 -16.82 6.29 -8.24
N ASP A 554 -15.70 5.61 -8.47
CA ASP A 554 -14.67 6.01 -9.45
C ASP A 554 -15.19 6.14 -10.89
N SER A 555 -15.72 7.33 -11.20
CA SER A 555 -16.51 7.63 -12.39
C SER A 555 -16.57 9.15 -12.60
N GLY A 556 -17.08 9.58 -13.75
CA GLY A 556 -17.18 11.00 -14.12
C GLY A 556 -17.72 11.90 -13.01
N PRO A 557 -18.91 11.63 -12.44
CA PRO A 557 -19.49 12.48 -11.41
C PRO A 557 -18.62 12.69 -10.17
N LEU A 558 -17.88 11.67 -9.72
CA LEU A 558 -16.95 11.82 -8.60
C LEU A 558 -15.83 12.82 -8.93
N HIS A 559 -15.25 12.73 -10.14
CA HIS A 559 -14.23 13.67 -10.60
C HIS A 559 -14.77 15.09 -10.74
N VAL A 560 -15.99 15.26 -11.28
CA VAL A 560 -16.65 16.57 -11.34
C VAL A 560 -16.79 17.16 -9.93
N ALA A 561 -17.18 16.35 -8.94
CA ALA A 561 -17.31 16.81 -7.56
C ALA A 561 -15.99 17.31 -6.96
N GLY A 562 -14.85 16.73 -7.34
CA GLY A 562 -13.52 17.23 -6.95
C GLY A 562 -13.18 18.63 -7.50
N ALA A 563 -13.93 19.13 -8.50
CA ALA A 563 -13.80 20.50 -9.02
C ALA A 563 -14.77 21.51 -8.37
N THR A 564 -15.60 21.06 -7.42
CA THR A 564 -16.61 21.87 -6.70
C THR A 564 -16.15 22.14 -5.26
N THR A 565 -17.01 22.71 -4.42
CA THR A 565 -16.76 22.83 -2.97
C THR A 565 -17.64 21.92 -2.11
N THR A 566 -18.58 21.19 -2.74
CA THR A 566 -19.58 20.37 -2.05
C THR A 566 -18.94 19.19 -1.33
N PRO A 567 -19.18 19.00 -0.01
CA PRO A 567 -18.74 17.82 0.71
C PRO A 567 -19.02 16.55 -0.09
N THR A 568 -18.00 15.72 -0.26
CA THR A 568 -18.09 14.56 -1.16
C THR A 568 -17.52 13.31 -0.51
N ILE A 569 -18.23 12.20 -0.68
CA ILE A 569 -17.79 10.87 -0.30
C ILE A 569 -17.41 10.10 -1.57
N GLY A 570 -16.11 9.85 -1.74
CA GLY A 570 -15.62 8.98 -2.80
C GLY A 570 -15.55 7.54 -2.29
N VAL A 571 -16.33 6.62 -2.85
CA VAL A 571 -16.40 5.22 -2.42
C VAL A 571 -15.55 4.33 -3.35
N TRP A 572 -14.62 3.58 -2.75
CA TRP A 572 -13.64 2.77 -3.47
C TRP A 572 -13.71 1.32 -2.99
N THR A 573 -13.76 0.36 -3.90
CA THR A 573 -13.76 -1.08 -3.57
C THR A 573 -12.49 -1.77 -4.06
N HIS A 574 -12.27 -1.86 -5.38
CA HIS A 574 -11.07 -2.51 -5.94
C HIS A 574 -10.09 -1.55 -6.61
N HIS A 575 -10.46 -0.29 -6.78
CA HIS A 575 -9.57 0.78 -7.22
C HIS A 575 -8.98 1.54 -6.03
N HIS A 576 -7.83 2.18 -6.21
CA HIS A 576 -7.20 2.99 -5.17
C HIS A 576 -7.20 4.48 -5.55
N PRO A 577 -7.67 5.41 -4.69
CA PRO A 577 -7.80 6.82 -5.02
C PRO A 577 -6.54 7.42 -5.62
N VAL A 578 -5.37 7.12 -5.05
CA VAL A 578 -4.07 7.66 -5.49
C VAL A 578 -3.74 7.42 -6.98
N HIS A 579 -4.39 6.46 -7.64
CA HIS A 579 -4.19 6.15 -9.05
C HIS A 579 -5.23 6.77 -9.97
N PHE A 580 -6.39 7.11 -9.42
CA PHE A 580 -7.56 7.48 -10.18
C PHE A 580 -8.09 8.86 -9.82
N PHE A 581 -7.67 9.51 -8.73
CA PHE A 581 -8.22 10.76 -8.25
C PHE A 581 -7.09 11.69 -7.76
N ASP A 582 -6.98 12.90 -8.31
CA ASP A 582 -6.07 13.97 -7.85
C ASP A 582 -6.59 14.61 -6.54
N LEU A 583 -5.95 15.65 -6.02
CA LEU A 583 -6.27 16.22 -4.70
C LEU A 583 -7.55 17.05 -4.72
N ALA A 584 -8.38 16.91 -3.68
CA ALA A 584 -9.52 17.77 -3.38
C ALA A 584 -9.86 17.70 -1.88
N ASP A 585 -9.69 18.80 -1.15
CA ASP A 585 -9.73 18.82 0.32
C ASP A 585 -11.12 18.49 0.90
N HIS A 586 -12.19 18.80 0.18
CA HIS A 586 -13.57 18.52 0.58
C HIS A 586 -14.03 17.10 0.23
N VAL A 587 -13.19 16.30 -0.41
CA VAL A 587 -13.49 14.91 -0.79
C VAL A 587 -12.86 13.98 0.24
N ARG A 588 -13.70 13.19 0.92
CA ARG A 588 -13.26 12.14 1.83
C ARG A 588 -13.42 10.78 1.16
N HIS A 589 -12.32 10.03 1.06
CA HIS A 589 -12.24 8.75 0.37
C HIS A 589 -12.52 7.58 1.33
N LEU A 590 -13.58 6.82 1.07
CA LEU A 590 -13.89 5.59 1.79
C LEU A 590 -13.24 4.40 1.05
N VAL A 591 -12.23 3.76 1.66
CA VAL A 591 -11.39 2.72 1.05
C VAL A 591 -11.42 1.41 1.86
N PRO A 592 -11.28 0.21 1.26
CA PRO A 592 -11.31 -1.03 2.05
C PRO A 592 -10.08 -1.14 2.95
N ARG A 593 -10.15 -1.85 4.08
CA ARG A 593 -9.02 -2.03 5.01
C ARG A 593 -7.73 -2.52 4.35
N ASN A 594 -7.85 -3.38 3.35
CA ASN A 594 -6.72 -3.92 2.60
C ASN A 594 -6.34 -3.07 1.36
N HIS A 595 -6.75 -1.79 1.29
CA HIS A 595 -6.53 -0.92 0.12
C HIS A 595 -5.06 -0.80 -0.28
N ALA A 596 -4.11 -0.92 0.65
CA ALA A 596 -2.68 -0.89 0.39
C ALA A 596 -2.22 -1.84 -0.75
N GLN A 597 -2.89 -2.98 -0.93
CA GLN A 597 -2.58 -3.94 -2.01
C GLN A 597 -2.91 -3.41 -3.41
N ASN A 598 -3.78 -2.40 -3.50
CA ASN A 598 -4.22 -1.77 -4.74
C ASN A 598 -3.40 -0.51 -5.08
N ALA A 599 -2.50 -0.08 -4.19
CA ALA A 599 -1.53 0.98 -4.47
C ALA A 599 -0.30 0.41 -5.22
N ALA A 600 0.39 1.26 -5.99
CA ALA A 600 1.55 0.86 -6.80
C ALA A 600 2.79 0.50 -5.96
N GLY A 601 2.84 0.94 -4.70
CA GLY A 601 3.93 0.68 -3.78
C GLY A 601 3.86 1.55 -2.51
N PRO A 602 4.80 1.35 -1.59
CA PRO A 602 4.77 1.98 -0.27
C PRO A 602 4.93 3.51 -0.31
N ARG A 603 5.70 4.09 -1.25
CA ARG A 603 5.86 5.55 -1.35
C ARG A 603 4.59 6.23 -1.85
N CYS A 604 3.91 5.59 -2.79
CA CYS A 604 2.62 6.06 -3.26
C CYS A 604 1.55 5.98 -2.16
N LEU A 605 1.61 4.93 -1.31
CA LEU A 605 0.76 4.81 -0.14
C LEU A 605 1.08 5.89 0.89
N ASP A 606 2.36 6.11 1.20
CA ASP A 606 2.79 7.20 2.10
C ASP A 606 2.30 8.57 1.63
N TYR A 607 2.33 8.83 0.32
CA TYR A 607 1.76 10.05 -0.25
C TYR A 607 0.24 10.13 -0.04
N PHE A 608 -0.47 9.02 -0.28
CA PHE A 608 -1.92 8.95 -0.05
C PHE A 608 -2.27 9.25 1.41
N GLU A 609 -1.61 8.59 2.35
CA GLU A 609 -1.81 8.76 3.79
C GLU A 609 -1.59 10.22 4.25
N GLN A 610 -0.64 10.92 3.63
CA GLN A 610 -0.28 12.30 3.99
C GLN A 610 -1.17 13.37 3.34
N ASN A 611 -1.72 13.10 2.15
CA ASN A 611 -2.32 14.15 1.31
C ASN A 611 -3.81 13.93 1.00
N TYR A 612 -4.38 12.77 1.32
CA TYR A 612 -5.79 12.49 1.08
C TYR A 612 -6.57 12.35 2.39
N HIS A 613 -7.72 13.01 2.46
CA HIS A 613 -8.70 12.73 3.50
C HIS A 613 -9.36 11.39 3.20
N HIS A 614 -9.14 10.39 4.05
CA HIS A 614 -9.68 9.06 3.81
C HIS A 614 -10.11 8.38 5.11
N ARG A 615 -10.90 7.32 4.95
CA ARG A 615 -11.32 6.42 6.02
C ARG A 615 -11.29 4.99 5.48
N ALA A 616 -10.64 4.09 6.21
CA ALA A 616 -10.70 2.66 5.91
C ALA A 616 -12.02 2.06 6.43
N TYR A 617 -12.61 1.12 5.69
CA TYR A 617 -13.77 0.33 6.12
C TYR A 617 -13.46 -1.16 6.15
N ASP A 618 -14.11 -1.85 7.10
CA ASP A 618 -14.19 -3.30 7.18
C ASP A 618 -15.55 -3.76 6.64
N GLN A 619 -16.61 -2.98 6.87
CA GLN A 619 -17.97 -3.21 6.37
C GLN A 619 -18.48 -1.99 5.58
N LEU A 620 -18.51 -2.10 4.26
CA LEU A 620 -18.79 -0.93 3.40
C LEU A 620 -20.16 -0.30 3.67
N ASP A 621 -21.16 -1.13 3.96
CA ASP A 621 -22.53 -0.71 4.19
C ASP A 621 -22.67 0.17 5.44
N LEU A 622 -22.12 -0.28 6.58
CA LEU A 622 -22.20 0.47 7.82
C LEU A 622 -21.37 1.75 7.76
N GLU A 623 -20.13 1.68 7.29
CA GLU A 623 -19.22 2.82 7.25
C GLU A 623 -19.70 3.90 6.27
N LEU A 624 -20.30 3.53 5.14
CA LEU A 624 -20.85 4.50 4.19
C LEU A 624 -22.04 5.24 4.80
N ARG A 625 -23.01 4.50 5.36
CA ARG A 625 -24.21 5.07 6.01
C ARG A 625 -23.83 6.00 7.17
N SER A 626 -22.88 5.57 8.01
CA SER A 626 -22.25 6.37 9.06
C SER A 626 -21.76 7.71 8.56
N MET A 627 -20.96 7.66 7.50
CA MET A 627 -20.30 8.85 7.00
C MET A 627 -21.30 9.80 6.35
N VAL A 628 -22.31 9.29 5.65
CA VAL A 628 -23.42 10.09 5.10
C VAL A 628 -24.16 10.81 6.22
N LEU A 629 -24.62 10.09 7.24
CA LEU A 629 -25.35 10.69 8.35
C LEU A 629 -24.51 11.71 9.13
N SER A 630 -23.22 11.44 9.36
CA SER A 630 -22.29 12.38 10.00
C SER A 630 -22.05 13.66 9.20
N GLN A 631 -22.16 13.62 7.86
CA GLN A 631 -21.97 14.80 7.02
C GLN A 631 -23.25 15.62 6.85
N LEU A 632 -24.42 15.00 7.06
CA LEU A 632 -25.72 15.66 7.01
C LEU A 632 -26.21 16.16 8.37
N SER A 633 -25.60 15.67 9.47
CA SER A 633 -25.93 16.04 10.84
C SER A 633 -24.73 16.65 11.58
N ASP A 634 -24.98 17.61 12.48
CA ASP A 634 -23.93 18.27 13.27
C ASP A 634 -23.37 17.39 14.42
N SER A 635 -23.58 16.08 14.40
CA SER A 635 -23.25 15.17 15.51
C SER A 635 -22.47 13.94 15.03
N GLU A 636 -21.14 14.05 15.03
CA GLU A 636 -20.24 12.91 14.72
C GLU A 636 -20.40 11.76 15.74
N ASP A 637 -20.78 12.05 16.99
CA ASP A 637 -20.86 11.07 18.08
C ASP A 637 -22.11 10.17 18.02
N ILE A 638 -23.19 10.55 17.32
CA ILE A 638 -24.44 9.77 17.26
C ILE A 638 -24.34 8.67 16.19
N HIS A 639 -23.62 8.89 15.09
CA HIS A 639 -23.66 8.03 13.90
C HIS A 639 -22.34 7.32 13.59
N THR A 640 -21.54 6.95 14.60
CA THR A 640 -20.29 6.21 14.38
C THR A 640 -20.54 4.79 13.84
N PRO A 641 -19.59 4.14 13.14
CA PRO A 641 -19.73 2.73 12.77
C PRO A 641 -19.86 1.84 14.00
N VAL A 642 -19.37 2.25 15.18
CA VAL A 642 -19.66 1.54 16.42
C VAL A 642 -21.11 1.75 16.85
N ASN A 643 -21.74 2.90 16.68
CA ASN A 643 -23.17 3.03 16.99
C ASN A 643 -24.06 2.34 15.93
N LEU A 644 -23.59 2.26 14.69
CA LEU A 644 -24.25 1.59 13.58
C LEU A 644 -24.02 0.06 13.55
N ALA A 645 -22.83 -0.41 13.96
CA ALA A 645 -22.44 -1.83 14.08
C ALA A 645 -22.70 -2.39 15.49
N ASN A 646 -22.75 -1.53 16.50
CA ASN A 646 -22.93 -1.85 17.91
C ASN A 646 -24.07 -0.99 18.49
N ARG A 647 -25.21 -1.67 18.61
CA ARG A 647 -26.09 -1.58 19.78
C ARG A 647 -27.08 -0.42 19.91
N ASP A 648 -27.26 0.44 18.92
CA ASP A 648 -28.53 1.19 18.87
C ASP A 648 -29.71 0.29 18.45
N PHE A 649 -29.46 -0.82 17.74
CA PHE A 649 -30.47 -1.85 17.51
C PHE A 649 -30.72 -2.74 18.73
N LEU A 650 -29.71 -3.06 19.57
CA LEU A 650 -29.93 -3.81 20.82
C LEU A 650 -30.84 -3.03 21.78
N LYS A 651 -30.74 -1.70 21.80
CA LYS A 651 -31.69 -0.81 22.51
C LYS A 651 -33.10 -0.82 21.90
N GLN A 652 -33.26 -1.31 20.67
CA GLN A 652 -34.54 -1.46 19.96
C GLN A 652 -35.06 -2.90 19.96
N LEU A 653 -34.25 -3.90 20.36
CA LEU A 653 -34.71 -5.27 20.55
C LEU A 653 -35.63 -5.30 21.77
N THR A 654 -36.88 -5.72 21.55
CA THR A 654 -37.88 -5.78 22.61
C THR A 654 -38.28 -7.21 22.94
N SER A 655 -37.90 -8.16 22.09
CA SER A 655 -38.22 -9.56 22.32
C SER A 655 -37.55 -10.10 23.57
N THR A 656 -38.35 -10.54 24.53
CA THR A 656 -37.89 -11.20 25.76
C THR A 656 -37.96 -12.73 25.66
N ALA A 657 -38.26 -13.25 24.47
CA ALA A 657 -38.38 -14.67 24.21
C ALA A 657 -37.83 -15.03 22.83
N TYR A 658 -37.17 -16.19 22.74
CA TYR A 658 -36.63 -16.73 21.50
C TYR A 658 -37.75 -17.30 20.60
N ASN A 659 -38.40 -16.44 19.83
CA ASN A 659 -39.60 -16.74 19.02
C ASN A 659 -39.52 -16.09 17.61
N LYS A 660 -40.63 -16.02 16.85
CA LYS A 660 -40.64 -15.34 15.54
C LYS A 660 -40.30 -13.85 15.64
N THR A 661 -40.78 -13.15 16.66
CA THR A 661 -40.46 -11.73 16.88
C THR A 661 -38.97 -11.54 17.06
N TYR A 662 -38.32 -12.41 17.84
CA TYR A 662 -36.86 -12.42 17.95
C TYR A 662 -36.17 -12.50 16.59
N TYR A 663 -36.58 -13.44 15.73
CA TYR A 663 -36.04 -13.57 14.38
C TYR A 663 -36.26 -12.29 13.55
N ASP A 664 -37.48 -11.78 13.54
CA ASP A 664 -37.84 -10.62 12.72
C ASP A 664 -37.06 -9.37 13.15
N GLU A 665 -36.93 -9.12 14.47
CA GLU A 665 -36.18 -7.99 15.03
C GLU A 665 -34.69 -8.08 14.67
N HIS A 666 -34.08 -9.26 14.84
CA HIS A 666 -32.66 -9.48 14.52
C HIS A 666 -32.39 -9.37 13.02
N LYS A 667 -33.27 -9.93 12.18
CA LYS A 667 -33.17 -9.81 10.72
C LYS A 667 -33.31 -8.36 10.26
N GLN A 668 -34.23 -7.59 10.82
CA GLN A 668 -34.38 -6.16 10.53
C GLN A 668 -33.15 -5.36 10.97
N ALA A 669 -32.51 -5.78 12.07
CA ALA A 669 -31.23 -5.23 12.53
C ALA A 669 -30.00 -5.70 11.73
N GLY A 670 -30.18 -6.48 10.65
CA GLY A 670 -29.09 -6.94 9.79
C GLY A 670 -28.47 -8.28 10.18
N LEU A 671 -28.96 -8.93 11.24
CA LEU A 671 -28.55 -10.27 11.69
C LEU A 671 -29.54 -11.32 11.18
N ASP A 672 -29.42 -11.71 9.91
CA ASP A 672 -30.25 -12.77 9.34
C ASP A 672 -29.63 -14.15 9.54
N TYR A 673 -30.24 -14.97 10.39
CA TYR A 673 -29.82 -16.35 10.65
C TYR A 673 -29.90 -17.29 9.42
N LEU A 674 -30.54 -16.86 8.32
CA LEU A 674 -30.49 -17.54 7.02
C LEU A 674 -29.26 -17.20 6.18
N GLY A 675 -28.43 -16.26 6.61
CA GLY A 675 -27.20 -15.90 5.91
C GLY A 675 -26.27 -17.10 5.75
N PHE A 676 -25.90 -17.41 4.50
CA PHE A 676 -24.89 -18.42 4.19
C PHE A 676 -23.99 -17.92 3.04
N GLY A 677 -22.73 -17.70 3.35
CA GLY A 677 -21.70 -17.25 2.42
C GLY A 677 -20.30 -17.60 2.91
N ASP A 678 -19.31 -16.80 2.52
CA ASP A 678 -17.89 -17.04 2.85
C ASP A 678 -17.66 -17.16 4.36
N TRP A 679 -18.40 -16.41 5.17
CA TRP A 679 -18.27 -16.47 6.63
C TRP A 679 -18.62 -17.85 7.18
N GLN A 680 -19.81 -18.40 6.90
CA GLN A 680 -20.22 -19.71 7.41
C GLN A 680 -19.39 -20.84 6.81
N PHE A 681 -18.98 -20.69 5.55
CA PHE A 681 -18.10 -21.64 4.88
C PHE A 681 -16.72 -21.71 5.53
N ASN A 682 -16.08 -20.56 5.77
CA ASN A 682 -14.75 -20.49 6.38
C ASN A 682 -14.80 -20.84 7.87
N TYR A 683 -15.84 -20.45 8.60
CA TYR A 683 -16.06 -20.86 9.99
C TYR A 683 -16.12 -22.39 10.13
N GLY A 684 -16.93 -23.03 9.26
CA GLY A 684 -17.04 -24.49 9.23
C GLY A 684 -15.71 -25.16 8.92
N ARG A 685 -14.97 -24.67 7.91
CA ARG A 685 -13.64 -25.20 7.57
C ARG A 685 -12.63 -25.02 8.68
N TRP A 686 -12.59 -23.85 9.32
CA TRP A 686 -11.69 -23.60 10.44
C TRP A 686 -11.89 -24.63 11.55
N LEU A 687 -13.12 -24.86 12.00
CA LEU A 687 -13.37 -25.86 13.05
C LEU A 687 -13.09 -27.29 12.58
N VAL A 688 -13.54 -27.66 11.38
CA VAL A 688 -13.41 -29.03 10.88
C VAL A 688 -11.96 -29.41 10.60
N ASP A 689 -11.19 -28.52 9.96
CA ASP A 689 -9.77 -28.75 9.65
C ASP A 689 -8.94 -28.72 10.93
N THR A 690 -9.23 -27.79 11.85
CA THR A 690 -8.43 -27.59 13.06
C THR A 690 -8.69 -28.67 14.10
N LEU A 691 -9.93 -29.14 14.28
CA LEU A 691 -10.26 -30.14 15.30
C LEU A 691 -10.37 -31.57 14.75
N ASP A 692 -9.99 -31.78 13.48
CA ASP A 692 -10.06 -33.07 12.79
C ASP A 692 -11.48 -33.67 12.82
N TRP A 693 -12.48 -32.84 12.47
CA TRP A 693 -13.89 -33.25 12.43
C TRP A 693 -14.33 -33.80 11.07
N THR A 694 -13.39 -34.02 10.15
CA THR A 694 -13.72 -34.68 8.87
C THR A 694 -14.29 -36.06 9.15
N ASP A 695 -15.44 -36.36 8.54
CA ASP A 695 -16.24 -37.59 8.75
C ASP A 695 -16.72 -37.83 10.19
N LYS A 696 -16.49 -36.91 11.14
CA LYS A 696 -17.02 -37.00 12.50
C LYS A 696 -18.48 -36.61 12.55
N LYS A 697 -19.24 -37.27 13.43
CA LYS A 697 -20.62 -36.91 13.73
C LYS A 697 -20.64 -35.70 14.66
N VAL A 698 -21.09 -34.56 14.14
CA VAL A 698 -21.20 -33.29 14.85
C VAL A 698 -22.66 -32.93 15.06
N LEU A 699 -23.06 -32.70 16.31
CA LEU A 699 -24.36 -32.11 16.64
C LEU A 699 -24.18 -30.63 16.96
N ASP A 700 -24.85 -29.77 16.19
CA ASP A 700 -24.94 -28.33 16.47
C ASP A 700 -26.19 -28.04 17.31
N VAL A 701 -26.00 -27.55 18.54
CA VAL A 701 -27.07 -27.33 19.52
C VAL A 701 -27.41 -25.85 19.59
N GLY A 702 -28.68 -25.51 19.33
CA GLY A 702 -29.13 -24.13 19.13
C GLY A 702 -28.79 -23.63 17.72
N CYS A 703 -29.04 -24.47 16.70
CA CYS A 703 -28.58 -24.19 15.35
C CYS A 703 -29.38 -23.09 14.62
N ALA A 704 -30.42 -22.51 15.23
CA ALA A 704 -31.33 -21.55 14.65
C ALA A 704 -31.88 -22.04 13.28
N CYS A 705 -31.51 -21.35 12.19
CA CYS A 705 -31.91 -21.74 10.83
C CYS A 705 -30.97 -22.77 10.17
N GLY A 706 -29.85 -23.15 10.81
CA GLY A 706 -28.95 -24.19 10.32
C GLY A 706 -27.82 -23.73 9.40
N SER A 707 -27.52 -22.43 9.34
CA SER A 707 -26.46 -21.88 8.49
C SER A 707 -25.06 -22.39 8.87
N ILE A 708 -24.76 -22.50 10.17
CA ILE A 708 -23.51 -23.09 10.69
C ILE A 708 -23.47 -24.60 10.46
N VAL A 709 -24.58 -25.31 10.69
CA VAL A 709 -24.72 -26.75 10.35
C VAL A 709 -24.30 -26.99 8.91
N ARG A 710 -24.81 -26.17 7.98
CA ARG A 710 -24.45 -26.26 6.56
C ARG A 710 -22.97 -25.99 6.33
N GLY A 711 -22.38 -25.02 7.01
CA GLY A 711 -20.95 -24.70 6.93
C GLY A 711 -20.06 -25.87 7.34
N LEU A 712 -20.33 -26.42 8.53
CA LEU A 712 -19.64 -27.61 9.07
C LEU A 712 -19.80 -28.82 8.13
N GLY A 713 -21.01 -29.05 7.61
CA GLY A 713 -21.28 -30.14 6.67
C GLY A 713 -20.54 -29.98 5.34
N THR A 714 -20.46 -28.75 4.82
CA THR A 714 -19.73 -28.44 3.58
C THR A 714 -18.22 -28.64 3.75
N ALA A 715 -17.70 -28.41 4.97
CA ALA A 715 -16.31 -28.64 5.30
C ALA A 715 -15.94 -30.13 5.50
N GLY A 716 -16.92 -31.04 5.53
CA GLY A 716 -16.69 -32.49 5.56
C GLY A 716 -17.12 -33.21 6.84
N ALA A 717 -17.74 -32.52 7.79
CA ALA A 717 -18.33 -33.17 8.97
C ALA A 717 -19.69 -33.83 8.64
N VAL A 718 -20.06 -34.87 9.39
CA VAL A 718 -21.39 -35.48 9.34
C VAL A 718 -22.30 -34.78 10.34
N VAL A 719 -23.12 -33.86 9.86
CA VAL A 719 -23.80 -32.87 10.71
C VAL A 719 -25.29 -33.11 10.89
N GLN A 720 -25.79 -32.80 12.08
CA GLN A 720 -27.20 -32.45 12.31
C GLN A 720 -27.28 -31.25 13.24
N GLY A 721 -28.37 -30.50 13.17
CA GLY A 721 -28.65 -29.37 14.05
C GLY A 721 -29.96 -29.55 14.80
N VAL A 722 -29.99 -29.11 16.05
CA VAL A 722 -31.20 -29.01 16.87
C VAL A 722 -31.45 -27.60 17.33
N ASP A 723 -32.72 -27.19 17.32
CA ASP A 723 -33.16 -25.95 17.95
C ASP A 723 -34.57 -26.12 18.54
N VAL A 724 -34.87 -25.41 19.63
CA VAL A 724 -36.19 -25.45 20.27
C VAL A 724 -37.24 -24.64 19.48
N ASN A 725 -36.80 -23.68 18.67
CA ASN A 725 -37.66 -22.78 17.93
C ASN A 725 -38.07 -23.39 16.58
N GLU A 726 -39.32 -23.85 16.53
CA GLU A 726 -39.92 -24.41 15.31
C GLU A 726 -39.87 -23.44 14.12
N PHE A 727 -40.06 -22.14 14.34
CA PHE A 727 -40.09 -21.16 13.25
C PHE A 727 -38.70 -21.04 12.59
N MET A 728 -37.62 -20.94 13.37
CA MET A 728 -36.25 -20.88 12.86
C MET A 728 -35.90 -22.10 12.01
N ILE A 729 -36.18 -23.30 12.54
CA ILE A 729 -35.95 -24.55 11.81
C ILE A 729 -36.77 -24.57 10.51
N GLN A 730 -38.03 -24.13 10.53
CA GLN A 730 -38.85 -24.07 9.33
C GLN A 730 -38.27 -23.10 8.28
N GLN A 731 -37.76 -21.94 8.68
CA GLN A 731 -37.08 -21.01 7.76
C GLN A 731 -35.87 -21.67 7.09
N GLY A 732 -35.02 -22.34 7.88
CA GLY A 732 -33.86 -23.08 7.38
C GLY A 732 -34.23 -24.17 6.37
N ARG A 733 -35.24 -24.99 6.69
CA ARG A 733 -35.73 -26.05 5.80
C ARG A 733 -36.33 -25.51 4.50
N GLN A 734 -37.00 -24.36 4.55
CA GLN A 734 -37.55 -23.69 3.38
C GLN A 734 -36.45 -23.13 2.47
N GLN A 735 -35.44 -22.51 3.07
CA GLN A 735 -34.30 -21.92 2.35
C GLN A 735 -33.38 -22.99 1.74
N TRP A 736 -33.13 -24.08 2.47
CA TRP A 736 -32.27 -25.19 2.06
C TRP A 736 -33.02 -26.52 2.15
N PRO A 737 -33.79 -26.91 1.11
CA PRO A 737 -34.55 -28.15 1.11
C PRO A 737 -33.71 -29.40 1.39
N ASP A 738 -32.44 -29.40 0.96
CA ASP A 738 -31.45 -30.46 1.20
C ASP A 738 -31.04 -30.60 2.69
N MET A 739 -31.18 -29.53 3.48
CA MET A 739 -30.93 -29.53 4.93
C MET A 739 -32.12 -30.07 5.74
N THR A 740 -33.29 -30.28 5.11
CA THR A 740 -34.50 -30.76 5.81
C THR A 740 -34.30 -31.98 6.71
N PRO A 741 -33.62 -33.05 6.28
CA PRO A 741 -33.40 -34.22 7.13
C PRO A 741 -32.35 -34.01 8.22
N LEU A 742 -31.62 -32.88 8.22
CA LEU A 742 -30.51 -32.59 9.12
C LEU A 742 -30.86 -31.59 10.22
N LEU A 743 -31.97 -30.86 10.07
CA LEU A 743 -32.42 -29.86 11.04
C LEU A 743 -33.62 -30.39 11.82
N HIS A 744 -33.56 -30.38 13.15
CA HIS A 744 -34.59 -30.95 14.01
C HIS A 744 -35.08 -29.96 15.06
N ILE A 745 -36.38 -30.03 15.37
CA ILE A 745 -36.98 -29.25 16.46
C ILE A 745 -36.82 -30.09 17.73
N CYS A 746 -35.92 -29.69 18.63
CA CYS A 746 -35.60 -30.44 19.84
C CYS A 746 -35.05 -29.51 20.93
N ASP A 747 -35.47 -29.73 22.18
CA ASP A 747 -34.96 -29.00 23.34
C ASP A 747 -33.69 -29.67 23.87
N ALA A 748 -32.65 -28.89 24.13
CA ALA A 748 -31.36 -29.38 24.62
C ALA A 748 -31.43 -30.03 26.01
N VAL A 749 -32.50 -29.78 26.80
CA VAL A 749 -32.76 -30.48 28.06
C VAL A 749 -33.13 -31.95 27.84
N ASN A 750 -33.65 -32.31 26.66
CA ASN A 750 -34.08 -33.66 26.31
C ASN A 750 -33.95 -33.96 24.81
N LEU A 751 -32.77 -34.43 24.41
CA LEU A 751 -32.39 -34.83 23.06
C LEU A 751 -32.87 -36.27 22.74
N HIS A 752 -34.14 -36.56 23.03
CA HIS A 752 -34.77 -37.87 22.84
C HIS A 752 -34.75 -38.41 21.40
N LEU A 753 -34.46 -37.58 20.41
CA LEU A 753 -34.26 -37.99 19.02
C LEU A 753 -32.97 -38.82 18.84
N PHE A 754 -32.03 -38.73 19.79
CA PHE A 754 -30.73 -39.35 19.72
C PHE A 754 -30.50 -40.34 20.87
N GLY A 755 -29.96 -41.51 20.52
CA GLY A 755 -29.54 -42.51 21.48
C GLY A 755 -28.29 -42.08 22.25
N ASP A 756 -27.96 -42.82 23.30
CA ASP A 756 -26.73 -42.61 24.06
C ASP A 756 -25.51 -42.75 23.15
N GLN A 757 -24.50 -41.89 23.33
CA GLN A 757 -23.23 -41.96 22.60
C GLN A 757 -23.39 -41.96 21.06
N SER A 758 -24.31 -41.15 20.54
CA SER A 758 -24.58 -41.02 19.11
C SER A 758 -23.64 -40.06 18.38
N TRP A 759 -22.99 -39.13 19.09
CA TRP A 759 -22.25 -38.00 18.53
C TRP A 759 -20.79 -37.98 18.98
N ASP A 760 -19.87 -37.80 18.03
CA ASP A 760 -18.42 -37.72 18.32
C ASP A 760 -18.07 -36.37 18.98
N THR A 761 -18.77 -35.31 18.58
CA THR A 761 -18.57 -33.97 19.11
C THR A 761 -19.86 -33.14 19.08
N ILE A 762 -19.96 -32.20 20.01
CA ILE A 762 -21.04 -31.23 20.13
C ILE A 762 -20.46 -29.85 19.88
N HIS A 763 -21.19 -29.06 19.10
CA HIS A 763 -20.92 -27.65 18.84
C HIS A 763 -22.10 -26.80 19.34
N SER A 764 -21.81 -25.64 19.92
CA SER A 764 -22.81 -24.64 20.30
C SER A 764 -22.14 -23.27 20.23
N ALA A 765 -22.75 -22.29 19.55
CA ALA A 765 -22.17 -20.96 19.43
C ALA A 765 -23.23 -19.87 19.65
N GLN A 766 -23.01 -19.02 20.65
CA GLN A 766 -23.89 -17.90 21.01
C GLN A 766 -25.32 -18.37 21.33
N VAL A 767 -25.42 -19.38 22.20
CA VAL A 767 -26.68 -20.05 22.59
C VAL A 767 -26.77 -20.21 24.12
N ALA A 768 -25.64 -20.48 24.79
CA ALA A 768 -25.60 -20.84 26.20
C ALA A 768 -26.04 -19.69 27.11
N GLU A 769 -25.81 -18.44 26.70
CA GLU A 769 -26.27 -17.21 27.32
C GLU A 769 -27.81 -17.08 27.34
N HIS A 770 -28.53 -17.81 26.47
CA HIS A 770 -29.99 -17.86 26.46
C HIS A 770 -30.58 -19.01 27.31
N TRP A 771 -29.75 -19.93 27.83
CA TRP A 771 -30.25 -21.05 28.63
C TRP A 771 -30.78 -20.56 29.96
N LYS A 772 -31.86 -21.18 30.47
CA LYS A 772 -32.28 -20.90 31.84
C LYS A 772 -31.22 -21.43 32.82
N PRO A 773 -30.67 -20.61 33.73
CA PRO A 773 -29.59 -21.03 34.62
C PRO A 773 -29.88 -22.33 35.40
N GLU A 774 -31.13 -22.54 35.80
CA GLU A 774 -31.59 -23.74 36.51
C GLU A 774 -31.65 -25.01 35.63
N LEU A 775 -31.68 -24.86 34.31
CA LEU A 775 -31.73 -25.97 33.35
C LEU A 775 -30.34 -26.38 32.86
N VAL A 776 -29.32 -25.52 33.00
CA VAL A 776 -27.94 -25.81 32.58
C VAL A 776 -27.42 -27.17 33.07
N PRO A 777 -27.61 -27.58 34.35
CA PRO A 777 -27.15 -28.91 34.79
C PRO A 777 -27.81 -30.08 34.05
N PHE A 778 -29.04 -29.92 33.59
CA PHE A 778 -29.77 -30.94 32.85
C PHE A 778 -29.35 -30.97 31.39
N ILE A 779 -29.19 -29.79 30.76
CA ILE A 779 -28.67 -29.66 29.41
C ILE A 779 -27.29 -30.32 29.32
N LEU A 780 -26.35 -29.96 30.19
CA LEU A 780 -24.99 -30.50 30.14
C LEU A 780 -24.94 -32.02 30.38
N LYS A 781 -25.85 -32.57 31.21
CA LYS A 781 -26.00 -34.03 31.38
C LYS A 781 -26.58 -34.70 30.14
N GLU A 782 -27.49 -34.04 29.46
CA GLU A 782 -28.09 -34.57 28.23
C GLU A 782 -27.10 -34.54 27.07
N LEU A 783 -26.33 -33.45 26.92
CA LEU A 783 -25.19 -33.38 26.01
C LEU A 783 -24.17 -34.48 26.34
N HIS A 784 -23.88 -34.72 27.62
CA HIS A 784 -22.99 -35.80 28.05
C HIS A 784 -23.53 -37.17 27.61
N ARG A 785 -24.83 -37.44 27.82
CA ARG A 785 -25.47 -38.71 27.45
C ARG A 785 -25.29 -39.02 25.96
N VAL A 786 -25.59 -38.06 25.09
CA VAL A 786 -25.57 -38.27 23.63
C VAL A 786 -24.16 -38.26 23.03
N THR A 787 -23.16 -37.75 23.74
CA THR A 787 -21.76 -37.71 23.27
C THR A 787 -21.05 -39.04 23.51
N THR A 788 -20.22 -39.49 22.57
CA THR A 788 -19.39 -40.70 22.73
C THR A 788 -18.36 -40.54 23.85
N ASN A 789 -17.86 -41.65 24.39
CA ASN A 789 -16.72 -41.58 25.32
C ASN A 789 -15.52 -40.89 24.67
N ASN A 790 -14.87 -39.97 25.40
CA ASN A 790 -13.83 -39.06 24.90
C ASN A 790 -14.27 -38.08 23.80
N GLY A 791 -15.58 -37.99 23.50
CA GLY A 791 -16.10 -36.96 22.60
C GLY A 791 -15.98 -35.56 23.20
N LEU A 792 -16.01 -34.56 22.33
CA LEU A 792 -15.76 -33.17 22.68
C LEU A 792 -17.06 -32.35 22.70
N PHE A 793 -17.07 -31.28 23.49
CA PHE A 793 -18.08 -30.24 23.46
C PHE A 793 -17.38 -28.88 23.36
N LEU A 794 -17.53 -28.22 22.21
CA LEU A 794 -17.05 -26.87 21.95
C LEU A 794 -18.21 -25.88 22.12
N CYS A 795 -18.00 -24.87 22.94
CA CYS A 795 -18.98 -23.81 23.18
C CYS A 795 -18.35 -22.43 23.04
N PHE A 796 -18.92 -21.58 22.19
CA PHE A 796 -18.67 -20.13 22.17
C PHE A 796 -19.85 -19.42 22.82
N LEU A 797 -19.60 -18.49 23.74
CA LEU A 797 -20.65 -17.91 24.59
C LEU A 797 -20.28 -16.55 25.17
N ASP A 798 -21.31 -15.80 25.55
CA ASP A 798 -21.16 -14.59 26.35
C ASP A 798 -20.96 -14.85 27.85
N THR A 799 -19.88 -14.30 28.39
CA THR A 799 -19.51 -14.37 29.81
C THR A 799 -19.46 -12.97 30.44
N GLU A 800 -19.41 -12.91 31.77
CA GLU A 800 -19.22 -11.64 32.48
C GLU A 800 -17.84 -11.02 32.17
N GLU A 801 -16.82 -11.86 31.99
CA GLU A 801 -15.48 -11.44 31.59
C GLU A 801 -15.50 -10.80 30.20
N LEU A 802 -16.15 -11.45 29.23
CA LEU A 802 -16.30 -10.94 27.86
C LEU A 802 -17.08 -9.63 27.85
N MET A 803 -18.19 -9.56 28.58
CA MET A 803 -18.96 -8.31 28.73
C MET A 803 -18.08 -7.18 29.25
N THR A 804 -17.25 -7.46 30.26
CA THR A 804 -16.34 -6.47 30.83
C THR A 804 -15.27 -6.05 29.82
N ARG A 805 -14.63 -6.99 29.12
CA ARG A 805 -13.61 -6.70 28.10
C ARG A 805 -14.15 -5.84 26.96
N GLN A 806 -15.41 -6.05 26.59
CA GLN A 806 -16.08 -5.34 25.49
C GLN A 806 -16.85 -4.08 25.94
N GLY A 807 -16.77 -3.69 27.22
CA GLY A 807 -17.49 -2.53 27.75
C GLY A 807 -19.02 -2.66 27.70
N ARG A 808 -19.56 -3.89 27.72
CA ARG A 808 -20.99 -4.21 27.69
C ARG A 808 -21.59 -4.03 29.07
N ASN A 809 -22.86 -3.64 29.12
CA ASN A 809 -23.63 -3.60 30.35
C ASN A 809 -24.94 -4.37 30.16
N ALA A 810 -25.47 -4.93 31.25
CA ALA A 810 -26.67 -5.76 31.21
C ALA A 810 -27.97 -5.03 30.84
N VAL A 811 -27.96 -3.69 30.79
CA VAL A 811 -29.14 -2.87 30.45
C VAL A 811 -29.27 -2.70 28.94
N ASP A 812 -28.15 -2.68 28.23
CA ASP A 812 -28.07 -2.47 26.77
C ASP A 812 -27.84 -3.79 26.00
N GLU A 813 -28.20 -4.92 26.60
CA GLU A 813 -27.97 -6.27 26.08
C GLU A 813 -29.27 -6.90 25.55
N ASP A 814 -29.15 -7.89 24.67
CA ASP A 814 -30.29 -8.70 24.21
C ASP A 814 -31.07 -9.22 25.43
N PRO A 815 -32.37 -8.86 25.59
CA PRO A 815 -33.16 -9.26 26.75
C PRO A 815 -33.30 -10.77 26.94
N THR A 816 -32.99 -11.56 25.92
CA THR A 816 -32.98 -13.02 25.98
C THR A 816 -31.69 -13.62 26.56
N HIS A 817 -30.63 -12.83 26.77
CA HIS A 817 -29.37 -13.25 27.41
C HIS A 817 -29.52 -13.40 28.93
N ILE A 818 -30.20 -14.45 29.36
CA ILE A 818 -30.57 -14.68 30.77
C ILE A 818 -29.50 -15.44 31.59
N CYS A 819 -28.45 -15.96 30.97
CA CYS A 819 -27.40 -16.79 31.60
C CYS A 819 -25.98 -16.37 31.22
N ILE A 820 -25.72 -15.07 31.21
CA ILE A 820 -24.35 -14.57 31.22
C ILE A 820 -23.75 -14.86 32.61
N ARG A 821 -22.72 -15.70 32.66
CA ARG A 821 -22.04 -16.14 33.89
C ARG A 821 -20.53 -16.18 33.67
N PRO A 822 -19.73 -16.10 34.75
CA PRO A 822 -18.28 -16.22 34.65
C PRO A 822 -17.86 -17.56 34.05
N LEU A 823 -16.74 -17.60 33.32
CA LEU A 823 -16.25 -18.85 32.70
C LEU A 823 -16.00 -19.96 33.75
N GLU A 824 -15.56 -19.57 34.95
CA GLU A 824 -15.39 -20.50 36.08
C GLU A 824 -16.70 -21.16 36.53
N TRP A 825 -17.84 -20.45 36.43
CA TRP A 825 -19.15 -21.04 36.73
C TRP A 825 -19.48 -22.15 35.74
N TRP A 826 -19.23 -21.93 34.45
CA TRP A 826 -19.43 -22.94 33.40
C TRP A 826 -18.53 -24.17 33.61
N HIS A 827 -17.27 -23.98 33.97
CA HIS A 827 -16.35 -25.07 34.30
C HIS A 827 -16.87 -25.93 35.48
N MET A 828 -17.43 -25.32 36.51
CA MET A 828 -18.05 -26.04 37.63
C MET A 828 -19.27 -26.86 37.19
N GLN A 829 -20.15 -26.30 36.34
CA GLN A 829 -21.33 -27.01 35.84
C GLN A 829 -20.95 -28.20 34.94
N LEU A 830 -19.98 -28.01 34.05
CA LEU A 830 -19.42 -29.07 33.20
C LEU A 830 -18.89 -30.23 34.04
N LYS A 831 -18.06 -29.93 35.05
CA LYS A 831 -17.51 -30.94 35.96
C LYS A 831 -18.60 -31.72 36.69
N ALA A 832 -19.64 -31.05 37.18
CA ALA A 832 -20.77 -31.69 37.85
C ALA A 832 -21.61 -32.59 36.92
N ALA A 833 -21.56 -32.35 35.61
CA ALA A 833 -22.22 -33.13 34.57
C ALA A 833 -21.34 -34.23 33.95
N GLY A 834 -20.12 -34.46 34.47
CA GLY A 834 -19.22 -35.51 33.98
C GLY A 834 -18.33 -35.10 32.80
N TRP A 835 -18.06 -33.80 32.65
CA TRP A 835 -17.13 -33.27 31.66
C TRP A 835 -15.81 -32.84 32.30
N GLU A 836 -14.71 -32.99 31.55
CA GLU A 836 -13.39 -32.47 31.87
C GLU A 836 -13.07 -31.31 30.94
N VAL A 837 -12.81 -30.12 31.48
CA VAL A 837 -12.43 -28.95 30.66
C VAL A 837 -11.02 -29.16 30.13
N CYS A 838 -10.88 -29.19 28.81
CA CYS A 838 -9.62 -29.43 28.11
C CYS A 838 -9.24 -28.29 27.16
N THR A 839 -9.82 -27.08 27.33
CA THR A 839 -9.56 -25.89 26.50
C THR A 839 -8.06 -25.65 26.25
N GLY A 840 -7.23 -25.75 27.30
CA GLY A 840 -5.79 -25.52 27.19
C GLY A 840 -5.02 -26.52 26.30
N GLU A 841 -5.56 -27.72 26.07
CA GLU A 841 -4.96 -28.71 25.15
C GLU A 841 -5.10 -28.28 23.68
N TYR A 842 -6.14 -27.50 23.37
CA TYR A 842 -6.52 -27.14 22.00
C TYR A 842 -6.41 -25.63 21.72
N ALA A 843 -6.21 -24.80 22.74
CA ALA A 843 -6.14 -23.34 22.63
C ALA A 843 -5.14 -22.88 21.57
N VAL A 844 -3.89 -23.34 21.64
CA VAL A 844 -2.85 -22.98 20.65
C VAL A 844 -3.28 -23.37 19.24
N GLN A 845 -3.90 -24.54 19.07
CA GLN A 845 -4.29 -25.04 17.77
C GLN A 845 -5.43 -24.21 17.16
N LEU A 846 -6.46 -23.88 17.95
CA LEU A 846 -7.59 -23.07 17.52
C LEU A 846 -7.22 -21.59 17.34
N GLU A 847 -6.45 -21.01 18.25
CA GLU A 847 -6.05 -19.60 18.22
C GLU A 847 -5.01 -19.30 17.14
N GLN A 848 -4.12 -20.24 16.81
CA GLN A 848 -3.03 -20.02 15.83
C GLN A 848 -3.30 -20.65 14.45
N ALA A 849 -4.47 -21.27 14.26
CA ALA A 849 -4.87 -21.77 12.95
C ALA A 849 -4.88 -20.66 11.89
N GLU A 850 -4.56 -21.04 10.64
CA GLU A 850 -4.68 -20.15 9.49
C GLU A 850 -6.16 -19.75 9.31
N ASN A 851 -6.46 -18.45 9.35
CA ASN A 851 -7.83 -17.89 9.39
C ASN A 851 -8.61 -18.26 10.68
N SER A 852 -7.95 -18.27 11.83
CA SER A 852 -8.62 -18.45 13.12
C SER A 852 -9.62 -17.34 13.40
N TYR A 853 -10.87 -17.71 13.65
CA TYR A 853 -11.91 -16.77 14.05
C TYR A 853 -11.68 -16.23 15.46
N LEU A 854 -10.87 -16.90 16.30
CA LEU A 854 -10.46 -16.36 17.60
C LEU A 854 -9.42 -15.24 17.49
N GLN A 855 -8.79 -15.06 16.32
CA GLN A 855 -7.97 -13.87 16.04
C GLN A 855 -8.81 -12.71 15.50
N GLU A 856 -9.92 -13.01 14.83
CA GLU A 856 -10.81 -12.03 14.20
C GLU A 856 -11.88 -11.51 15.17
N TYR A 857 -12.39 -12.38 16.05
CA TYR A 857 -13.46 -12.08 16.99
C TYR A 857 -12.99 -12.30 18.44
N ASP A 858 -13.28 -11.33 19.30
CA ASP A 858 -13.12 -11.49 20.75
C ASP A 858 -14.30 -12.30 21.29
N TRP A 859 -14.11 -13.62 21.39
CA TRP A 859 -15.09 -14.55 21.94
C TRP A 859 -14.53 -15.26 23.16
N ASP A 860 -15.38 -15.45 24.17
CA ASP A 860 -15.13 -16.45 25.19
C ASP A 860 -15.64 -17.81 24.73
N TRP A 861 -14.89 -18.84 25.11
CA TRP A 861 -15.16 -20.20 24.69
C TRP A 861 -14.54 -21.21 25.65
N PHE A 862 -15.06 -22.44 25.61
CA PHE A 862 -14.44 -23.57 26.25
C PHE A 862 -14.55 -24.82 25.39
N LEU A 863 -13.63 -25.75 25.63
CA LEU A 863 -13.72 -27.11 25.10
C LEU A 863 -13.71 -28.09 26.28
N ALA A 864 -14.63 -29.05 26.27
CA ALA A 864 -14.74 -30.06 27.31
C ALA A 864 -14.81 -31.46 26.72
N ARG A 865 -14.14 -32.41 27.36
CA ARG A 865 -14.13 -33.83 26.98
C ARG A 865 -15.03 -34.62 27.91
N LYS A 866 -15.82 -35.54 27.34
CA LYS A 866 -16.63 -36.47 28.12
C LYS A 866 -15.72 -37.45 28.88
N VAL A 867 -15.82 -37.45 30.21
CA VAL A 867 -15.20 -38.46 31.08
C VAL A 867 -16.24 -39.48 31.55
N THR A 868 -15.80 -40.74 31.68
CA THR A 868 -16.65 -41.80 32.22
C THR A 868 -16.72 -41.61 33.74
N LEU A 869 -17.92 -41.38 34.27
CA LEU A 869 -18.16 -41.26 35.72
C LEU A 869 -17.94 -42.59 36.45
#